data_AF-A0A8K0UBV8-F1
#
_entry.id   AF-A0A8K0UBV8-F1
#
_cell.length_a   1.000
_cell.length_b   1.000
_cell.length_c   1.000
_cell.angle_alpha   90.00
_cell.angle_beta   90.00
_cell.angle_gamma   90.00
#
_symmetry.space_group_name_H-M   'P 1'
#
loop_
_entity.id
_entity.type
_entity.pdbx_description
1 polymer ?
#
loop_
_entity_poly.entity_id
_entity_poly.type
_entity_poly.pdbx_seq_one_letter_code
_entity_poly.pdbx_strand_id
1 'polypeptide(L)'
;MGCMLIDPSQKYRPYVPLKLHNRTWPTKTFTKAPIWLSTDLRDGNQALANPMTADQKLTFFRMLVKCGLKEIEVAYPAASDTDFSFVRYLIENGEIPDDVWIQVLTPARADLIKRTFEAVAGAKHVIIHMYNATCPMFRNVVFRNSKDQTTDLAVRHTSLIRNLTDQYTASHGTAFRYEYSPETFSQTEVEYSVEICEAVKAAWGKAGSGDARLIFNLPATVEVAPPNHYADQIEYFSTHISEREKIVVSLHPHNDRGELFYDAFGTLPDVATGTGIAAAELACLAGADRIEGCLFGNGERTGNVDIVNLALNLYTQGITPHLDFSDIQSIIDIVTQCNDIPVHPRHPYAGELVFTAFSGSHQDAIKKGFEQQRERHTENLAQGEAQLWDMPYLPLDPADLGCSYEAVIRVNSQSGKGGIAYLVKQHLQLDLPRKMQIAFYQIIQAISDREAREMTVEDITIAFRKTYHFGGSMYEGRLALKTFRITSEASPDPVGDDEACDERRRFDGTVSVDGVLRVIRGDGNGPISSLLDALRTHLDIDLTLREYSEHTVGEGENAKAASYIELVATTNNVKETRSASQSWWGVGVDSDIAASGLRAVLSAVNSAIGDRTLPELKLSVGFGSASGQADVADAIVNSLQLQMPRRFQASFFEVVQRTARESGGQISYDDLTQLFQKTYGYEVVDYARFELQSFNLEKTSAADRRHITGEMLVNGQVKSISGEGNGPLSAMLAALHSQIKGTLSIREYVEHSIGEGAEVKAVSFVELVYEVDGRTKKQSAWGVGSDSDITASSLKAVVKAASSLDVVDKN
;
A
#
# COMPACT_ATOMS: atom_id res chain seq x y z
N MET A 1 35.28 33.35 16.65
CA MET A 1 36.36 32.49 17.19
C MET A 1 36.40 31.25 16.33
N GLY A 2 37.53 30.94 15.67
CA GLY A 2 37.65 29.70 14.91
C GLY A 2 37.67 28.51 15.87
N CYS A 3 36.64 27.66 15.86
CA CYS A 3 36.54 26.50 16.74
C CYS A 3 37.53 25.38 16.39
N MET A 4 38.10 25.38 15.18
CA MET A 4 39.08 24.39 14.74
C MET A 4 40.51 24.88 14.99
N LEU A 5 41.34 24.05 15.65
CA LEU A 5 42.75 24.36 15.90
C LEU A 5 43.52 24.43 14.57
N ILE A 6 44.31 25.48 14.39
CA ILE A 6 45.24 25.61 13.24
C ILE A 6 46.33 24.55 13.32
N ASP A 7 46.87 24.31 14.51
CA ASP A 7 47.83 23.24 14.79
C ASP A 7 47.27 22.32 15.89
N PRO A 8 46.60 21.21 15.53
CA PRO A 8 46.06 20.26 16.50
C PRO A 8 47.16 19.46 17.24
N SER A 9 48.40 19.43 16.75
CA SER A 9 49.49 18.64 17.36
C SER A 9 49.89 19.14 18.76
N GLN A 10 49.58 20.40 19.09
CA GLN A 10 49.79 20.98 20.42
C GLN A 10 48.86 20.39 21.49
N LYS A 11 47.72 19.79 21.07
CA LYS A 11 46.69 19.26 21.98
C LYS A 11 46.56 17.74 21.90
N TYR A 12 46.62 17.17 20.70
CA TYR A 12 46.37 15.76 20.47
C TYR A 12 47.67 15.01 20.17
N ARG A 13 47.94 13.95 20.94
CA ARG A 13 49.08 13.06 20.69
C ARG A 13 48.65 11.92 19.76
N PRO A 14 49.48 11.54 18.77
CA PRO A 14 49.20 10.35 17.97
C PRO A 14 49.23 9.10 18.84
N TYR A 15 48.42 8.10 18.49
CA TYR A 15 48.51 6.77 19.09
C TYR A 15 49.87 6.14 18.77
N VAL A 16 50.33 5.23 19.62
CA VAL A 16 51.60 4.51 19.42
C VAL A 16 51.27 3.09 18.92
N PRO A 17 51.54 2.76 17.64
CA PRO A 17 51.25 1.44 17.12
C PRO A 17 52.03 0.34 17.86
N LEU A 18 51.36 -0.77 18.19
CA LEU A 18 52.00 -1.97 18.69
C LEU A 18 52.84 -2.60 17.58
N LYS A 19 54.12 -2.88 17.85
CA LYS A 19 55.03 -3.51 16.88
C LYS A 19 54.92 -5.03 16.91
N LEU A 20 53.81 -5.56 16.39
CA LEU A 20 53.60 -7.00 16.24
C LEU A 20 54.10 -7.49 14.87
N HIS A 21 55.37 -7.88 14.79
CA HIS A 21 56.04 -8.22 13.52
C HIS A 21 55.43 -9.44 12.80
N ASN A 22 54.92 -10.41 13.54
CA ASN A 22 54.43 -11.69 13.02
C ASN A 22 52.90 -11.83 13.18
N ARG A 23 52.15 -10.74 13.01
CA ARG A 23 50.67 -10.77 13.07
C ARG A 23 50.10 -11.78 12.07
N THR A 24 49.09 -12.54 12.48
CA THR A 24 48.48 -13.61 11.67
C THR A 24 47.04 -13.33 11.30
N TRP A 25 46.37 -12.39 11.96
CA TRP A 25 44.98 -12.03 11.66
C TRP A 25 44.72 -11.61 10.19
N PRO A 26 45.63 -10.92 9.46
CA PRO A 26 45.33 -10.48 8.09
C PRO A 26 45.18 -11.61 7.07
N THR A 27 45.66 -12.82 7.38
CA THR A 27 45.61 -13.98 6.47
C THR A 27 44.56 -15.01 6.88
N LYS A 28 43.76 -14.73 7.92
CA LYS A 28 42.69 -15.62 8.38
C LYS A 28 41.35 -15.19 7.80
N THR A 29 40.45 -16.15 7.68
CA THR A 29 39.05 -15.94 7.31
C THR A 29 38.14 -16.53 8.38
N PHE A 30 36.90 -16.04 8.46
CA PHE A 30 35.92 -16.61 9.36
C PHE A 30 35.58 -18.04 8.96
N THR A 31 35.39 -18.89 9.96
CA THR A 31 34.99 -20.31 9.81
C THR A 31 33.81 -20.68 10.69
N LYS A 32 33.47 -19.83 11.66
CA LYS A 32 32.37 -19.97 12.60
C LYS A 32 32.00 -18.61 13.17
N ALA A 33 30.79 -18.48 13.69
CA ALA A 33 30.37 -17.30 14.44
C ALA A 33 31.08 -17.22 15.81
N PRO A 34 31.31 -16.01 16.35
CA PRO A 34 31.70 -15.81 17.74
C PRO A 34 30.53 -16.13 18.69
N ILE A 35 30.81 -16.20 19.98
CA ILE A 35 29.77 -16.15 21.01
C ILE A 35 29.22 -14.72 21.05
N TRP A 36 27.90 -14.56 21.01
CA TRP A 36 27.24 -13.26 21.08
C TRP A 36 26.74 -12.98 22.49
N LEU A 37 27.06 -11.80 23.01
CA LEU A 37 26.36 -11.21 24.14
C LEU A 37 25.73 -9.87 23.74
N SER A 38 24.46 -9.70 24.08
CA SER A 38 23.78 -8.39 23.99
C SER A 38 23.93 -7.61 25.29
N THR A 39 24.35 -6.35 25.18
CA THR A 39 24.43 -5.37 26.29
C THR A 39 23.30 -4.35 26.26
N ASP A 40 22.28 -4.53 25.42
CA ASP A 40 21.20 -3.56 25.19
C ASP A 40 20.47 -3.14 26.47
N LEU A 41 20.19 -4.09 27.38
CA LEU A 41 19.41 -3.85 28.61
C LEU A 41 20.20 -3.14 29.72
N ARG A 42 21.54 -3.05 29.59
CA ARG A 42 22.43 -2.40 30.55
C ARG A 42 23.15 -1.22 29.90
N ASP A 43 24.09 -1.49 28.99
CA ASP A 43 24.92 -0.46 28.37
C ASP A 43 24.11 0.40 27.39
N GLY A 44 23.28 -0.24 26.55
CA GLY A 44 22.35 0.46 25.68
C GLY A 44 21.34 1.31 26.46
N ASN A 45 20.71 0.72 27.48
CA ASN A 45 19.73 1.39 28.32
C ASN A 45 20.30 2.58 29.12
N GLN A 46 21.55 2.50 29.59
CA GLN A 46 22.20 3.61 30.29
C GLN A 46 22.44 4.82 29.38
N ALA A 47 22.65 4.57 28.09
CA ALA A 47 22.92 5.63 27.11
C ALA A 47 21.66 6.39 26.66
N LEU A 48 20.47 5.91 27.01
CA LEU A 48 19.22 6.55 26.62
C LEU A 48 18.96 7.82 27.44
N ALA A 49 18.46 8.86 26.78
CA ALA A 49 17.99 10.07 27.47
C ALA A 49 16.83 9.73 28.44
N ASN A 50 15.95 8.83 28.01
CA ASN A 50 14.87 8.25 28.81
C ASN A 50 15.13 6.75 28.96
N PRO A 51 15.59 6.27 30.13
CA PRO A 51 15.79 4.85 30.36
C PRO A 51 14.50 4.04 30.17
N MET A 52 14.64 2.79 29.74
CA MET A 52 13.53 1.86 29.53
C MET A 52 12.74 1.63 30.81
N THR A 53 11.42 1.57 30.68
CA THR A 53 10.51 1.05 31.69
C THR A 53 10.69 -0.47 31.87
N ALA A 54 10.17 -1.04 32.98
CA ALA A 54 10.23 -2.48 33.22
C ALA A 54 9.57 -3.31 32.09
N ASP A 55 8.44 -2.83 31.55
CA ASP A 55 7.72 -3.50 30.45
C ASP A 55 8.49 -3.43 29.12
N GLN A 56 9.15 -2.29 28.84
CA GLN A 56 10.06 -2.16 27.69
C GLN A 56 11.26 -3.11 27.84
N LYS A 57 11.90 -3.14 29.02
CA LYS A 57 13.00 -4.08 29.28
C LYS A 57 12.57 -5.54 29.10
N LEU A 58 11.38 -5.91 29.57
CA LEU A 58 10.86 -7.27 29.40
C LEU A 58 10.58 -7.61 27.93
N THR A 59 9.97 -6.67 27.19
CA THR A 59 9.71 -6.80 25.75
C THR A 59 11.01 -7.00 24.98
N PHE A 60 12.02 -6.17 25.28
CA PHE A 60 13.34 -6.24 24.67
C PHE A 60 14.06 -7.56 25.02
N PHE A 61 14.04 -7.99 26.29
CA PHE A 61 14.62 -9.25 26.72
C PHE A 61 14.03 -10.45 25.96
N ARG A 62 12.70 -10.51 25.85
CA ARG A 62 12.01 -11.58 25.11
C ARG A 62 12.36 -11.56 23.62
N MET A 63 12.51 -10.39 23.02
CA MET A 63 12.97 -10.24 21.64
C MET A 63 14.41 -10.77 21.47
N LEU A 64 15.35 -10.42 22.36
CA LEU A 64 16.72 -10.92 22.31
C LEU A 64 16.78 -12.46 22.39
N VAL A 65 16.00 -13.04 23.30
CA VAL A 65 15.85 -14.51 23.42
C VAL A 65 15.28 -15.10 22.13
N LYS A 66 14.24 -14.48 21.53
CA LYS A 66 13.64 -14.92 20.27
C LYS A 66 14.63 -14.87 19.11
N CYS A 67 15.47 -13.84 19.04
CA CYS A 67 16.56 -13.73 18.06
C CYS A 67 17.66 -14.77 18.25
N GLY A 68 17.68 -15.50 19.38
CA GLY A 68 18.62 -16.59 19.63
C GLY A 68 19.82 -16.22 20.51
N LEU A 69 19.87 -15.02 21.10
CA LEU A 69 20.94 -14.63 22.03
C LEU A 69 20.94 -15.57 23.24
N LYS A 70 22.12 -16.11 23.58
CA LYS A 70 22.31 -17.03 24.72
C LYS A 70 23.02 -16.40 25.90
N GLU A 71 23.68 -15.26 25.70
CA GLU A 71 24.24 -14.46 26.78
C GLU A 71 23.66 -13.04 26.68
N ILE A 72 23.09 -12.53 27.77
CA ILE A 72 22.38 -11.24 27.78
C ILE A 72 22.74 -10.48 29.05
N GLU A 73 23.35 -9.31 28.93
CA GLU A 73 23.62 -8.43 30.06
C GLU A 73 22.37 -7.61 30.41
N VAL A 74 21.70 -8.02 31.49
CA VAL A 74 20.35 -7.56 31.81
C VAL A 74 20.31 -6.29 32.66
N ALA A 75 21.36 -6.03 33.44
CA ALA A 75 21.33 -4.96 34.45
C ALA A 75 22.70 -4.67 35.10
N TYR A 76 22.78 -3.50 35.73
CA TYR A 76 23.74 -3.19 36.78
C TYR A 76 22.99 -3.08 38.13
N PRO A 77 22.62 -4.22 38.75
CA PRO A 77 21.65 -4.26 39.86
C PRO A 77 22.14 -3.59 41.15
N ALA A 78 23.44 -3.43 41.33
CA ALA A 78 23.97 -2.73 42.49
C ALA A 78 23.90 -1.20 42.36
N ALA A 79 23.75 -0.64 41.16
CA ALA A 79 23.70 0.79 40.92
C ALA A 79 22.30 1.41 41.04
N SER A 80 21.24 0.61 40.80
CA SER A 80 19.86 1.10 40.78
C SER A 80 18.88 0.05 41.32
N ASP A 81 17.90 0.50 42.12
CA ASP A 81 16.81 -0.35 42.60
C ASP A 81 15.95 -0.90 41.45
N THR A 82 15.76 -0.12 40.38
CA THR A 82 15.00 -0.55 39.19
C THR A 82 15.66 -1.75 38.52
N ASP A 83 16.99 -1.70 38.37
CA ASP A 83 17.78 -2.78 37.79
C ASP A 83 17.81 -4.02 38.69
N PHE A 84 17.91 -3.80 40.01
CA PHE A 84 17.77 -4.88 40.99
C PHE A 84 16.40 -5.58 40.86
N SER A 85 15.32 -4.82 40.88
CA SER A 85 13.95 -5.33 40.75
C SER A 85 13.70 -6.02 39.42
N PHE A 86 14.30 -5.54 38.32
CA PHE A 86 14.17 -6.19 37.01
C PHE A 86 14.83 -7.58 36.99
N VAL A 87 16.04 -7.72 37.56
CA VAL A 87 16.69 -9.04 37.70
C VAL A 87 15.84 -9.98 38.56
N ARG A 88 15.29 -9.50 39.68
CA ARG A 88 14.38 -10.28 40.52
C ARG A 88 13.15 -10.73 39.75
N TYR A 89 12.54 -9.82 38.99
CA TYR A 89 11.36 -10.10 38.19
C TYR A 89 11.61 -11.21 37.16
N LEU A 90 12.73 -11.16 36.43
CA LEU A 90 13.08 -12.19 35.44
C LEU A 90 13.21 -13.59 36.08
N ILE A 91 13.81 -13.66 37.26
CA ILE A 91 14.02 -14.91 38.01
C ILE A 91 12.70 -15.44 38.58
N GLU A 92 11.96 -14.59 39.29
CA GLU A 92 10.76 -14.98 40.05
C GLU A 92 9.58 -15.36 39.15
N ASN A 93 9.51 -14.78 37.94
CA ASN A 93 8.50 -15.12 36.94
C ASN A 93 8.95 -16.18 35.94
N GLY A 94 10.18 -16.71 36.07
CA GLY A 94 10.69 -17.76 35.18
C GLY A 94 10.82 -17.33 33.72
N GLU A 95 11.14 -16.05 33.48
CA GLU A 95 11.29 -15.50 32.12
C GLU A 95 12.58 -15.94 31.43
N ILE A 96 13.58 -16.38 32.20
CA ILE A 96 14.90 -16.79 31.70
C ILE A 96 14.85 -18.25 31.22
N PRO A 97 15.06 -18.54 29.92
CA PRO A 97 15.14 -19.91 29.42
C PRO A 97 16.34 -20.68 29.98
N ASP A 98 16.25 -22.02 29.96
CA ASP A 98 17.27 -22.90 30.54
C ASP A 98 18.63 -22.83 29.83
N ASP A 99 18.67 -22.44 28.56
CA ASP A 99 19.88 -22.32 27.75
C ASP A 99 20.45 -20.88 27.68
N VAL A 100 19.89 -19.96 28.46
CA VAL A 100 20.29 -18.54 28.50
C VAL A 100 21.04 -18.21 29.78
N TRP A 101 22.20 -17.57 29.62
CA TRP A 101 23.00 -17.00 30.70
C TRP A 101 22.71 -15.50 30.82
N ILE A 102 22.19 -15.07 31.98
CA ILE A 102 22.09 -13.64 32.26
C ILE A 102 23.43 -13.12 32.80
N GLN A 103 23.87 -11.97 32.31
CA GLN A 103 25.05 -11.26 32.79
C GLN A 103 24.63 -10.04 33.62
N VAL A 104 25.33 -9.81 34.72
CA VAL A 104 25.15 -8.62 35.58
C VAL A 104 26.48 -7.94 35.83
N LEU A 105 26.48 -6.61 35.70
CA LEU A 105 27.67 -5.79 35.90
C LEU A 105 27.87 -5.44 37.38
N THR A 106 29.12 -5.40 37.82
CA THR A 106 29.53 -4.83 39.11
C THR A 106 30.92 -4.21 39.04
N PRO A 107 31.19 -3.08 39.69
CA PRO A 107 32.53 -2.55 39.83
C PRO A 107 33.27 -3.34 40.90
N ALA A 108 34.60 -3.18 40.95
CA ALA A 108 35.47 -3.73 41.99
C ALA A 108 35.26 -3.02 43.36
N ARG A 109 34.07 -3.15 43.94
CA ARG A 109 33.66 -2.63 45.25
C ARG A 109 32.87 -3.68 46.04
N ALA A 110 33.32 -4.01 47.23
CA ALA A 110 32.77 -5.12 48.01
C ALA A 110 31.29 -5.00 48.38
N ASP A 111 30.80 -3.78 48.67
CA ASP A 111 29.39 -3.50 48.96
C ASP A 111 28.50 -3.76 47.73
N LEU A 112 28.93 -3.28 46.56
CA LEU A 112 28.20 -3.44 45.31
C LEU A 112 28.22 -4.88 44.81
N ILE A 113 29.35 -5.57 44.93
CA ILE A 113 29.46 -7.00 44.58
C ILE A 113 28.46 -7.83 45.39
N LYS A 114 28.40 -7.63 46.72
CA LYS A 114 27.45 -8.37 47.57
C LYS A 114 26.00 -8.17 47.12
N ARG A 115 25.63 -6.91 46.84
CA ARG A 115 24.30 -6.56 46.34
C ARG A 115 23.99 -7.18 44.97
N THR A 116 24.98 -7.27 44.07
CA THR A 116 24.83 -7.97 42.79
C THR A 116 24.52 -9.45 42.99
N PHE A 117 25.17 -10.12 43.96
CA PHE A 117 24.86 -11.52 44.30
C PHE A 117 23.46 -11.69 44.91
N GLU A 118 23.01 -10.74 45.73
CA GLU A 118 21.64 -10.74 46.27
C GLU A 118 20.59 -10.64 45.15
N ALA A 119 20.85 -9.85 44.11
CA ALA A 119 19.94 -9.69 42.97
C ALA A 119 19.75 -11.02 42.21
N VAL A 120 20.83 -11.76 41.97
CA VAL A 120 20.82 -12.99 41.15
C VAL A 120 20.49 -14.27 41.95
N ALA A 121 20.17 -14.15 43.24
CA ALA A 121 19.86 -15.28 44.10
C ALA A 121 18.74 -16.17 43.52
N GLY A 122 19.02 -17.44 43.24
CA GLY A 122 18.04 -18.38 42.68
C GLY A 122 17.97 -18.44 41.15
N ALA A 123 18.77 -17.66 40.42
CA ALA A 123 18.94 -17.85 38.98
C ALA A 123 19.67 -19.19 38.68
N LYS A 124 19.39 -19.79 37.53
CA LYS A 124 20.04 -21.04 37.10
C LYS A 124 21.45 -20.82 36.55
N HIS A 125 21.61 -19.85 35.65
CA HIS A 125 22.83 -19.57 34.89
C HIS A 125 23.14 -18.08 34.93
N VAL A 126 24.30 -17.71 35.50
CA VAL A 126 24.67 -16.29 35.70
C VAL A 126 26.14 -16.04 35.35
N ILE A 127 26.40 -14.97 34.63
CA ILE A 127 27.74 -14.41 34.41
C ILE A 127 27.88 -13.18 35.33
N ILE A 128 28.86 -13.20 36.22
CA ILE A 128 29.23 -12.02 37.02
C ILE A 128 30.32 -11.27 36.27
N HIS A 129 30.01 -10.08 35.78
CA HIS A 129 30.97 -9.21 35.10
C HIS A 129 31.51 -8.17 36.07
N MET A 130 32.79 -8.31 36.45
CA MET A 130 33.50 -7.32 37.26
C MET A 130 34.44 -6.47 36.41
N TYR A 131 34.47 -5.16 36.65
CA TYR A 131 35.38 -4.26 35.96
C TYR A 131 36.05 -3.23 36.89
N ASN A 132 37.20 -2.73 36.44
CA ASN A 132 37.84 -1.50 36.93
C ASN A 132 38.69 -0.87 35.84
N ALA A 133 38.75 0.47 35.76
CA ALA A 133 39.57 1.13 34.75
C ALA A 133 41.06 0.89 35.01
N THR A 134 41.80 0.53 33.96
CA THR A 134 43.21 0.18 34.07
C THR A 134 44.14 1.14 33.33
N CYS A 135 43.67 2.02 32.44
CA CYS A 135 44.60 2.84 31.65
C CYS A 135 45.35 3.89 32.48
N PRO A 136 46.52 4.36 32.01
CA PRO A 136 47.33 5.35 32.73
C PRO A 136 46.56 6.62 33.12
N MET A 137 45.63 7.10 32.29
CA MET A 137 44.87 8.31 32.57
C MET A 137 43.99 8.12 33.82
N PHE A 138 43.21 7.04 33.88
CA PHE A 138 42.37 6.73 35.04
C PHE A 138 43.20 6.45 36.29
N ARG A 139 44.29 5.68 36.16
CA ARG A 139 45.22 5.41 37.28
C ARG A 139 45.80 6.71 37.85
N ASN A 140 46.22 7.65 36.99
CA ASN A 140 46.88 8.88 37.43
C ASN A 140 45.90 9.95 37.95
N VAL A 141 44.72 10.09 37.31
CA VAL A 141 43.83 11.24 37.53
C VAL A 141 42.63 10.88 38.40
N VAL A 142 41.97 9.76 38.11
CA VAL A 142 40.70 9.36 38.75
C VAL A 142 40.98 8.67 40.07
N PHE A 143 41.75 7.59 40.05
CA PHE A 143 41.99 6.79 41.26
C PHE A 143 43.23 7.24 42.03
N ARG A 144 44.25 7.75 41.33
CA ARG A 144 45.58 8.09 41.88
C ARG A 144 46.31 6.87 42.44
N ASN A 145 46.29 5.79 41.68
CA ASN A 145 46.81 4.47 42.05
C ASN A 145 48.02 4.08 41.19
N SER A 146 48.93 3.29 41.76
CA SER A 146 49.94 2.57 40.98
C SER A 146 49.34 1.36 40.23
N LYS A 147 50.14 0.75 39.34
CA LYS A 147 49.81 -0.54 38.71
C LYS A 147 49.56 -1.61 39.78
N ASP A 148 50.47 -1.77 40.74
CA ASP A 148 50.33 -2.76 41.83
C ASP A 148 49.05 -2.56 42.65
N GLN A 149 48.71 -1.32 43.00
CA GLN A 149 47.48 -1.00 43.75
C GLN A 149 46.22 -1.31 42.94
N THR A 150 46.26 -1.10 41.62
CA THR A 150 45.17 -1.43 40.70
C THR A 150 45.02 -2.94 40.54
N THR A 151 46.13 -3.68 40.45
CA THR A 151 46.14 -5.15 40.41
C THR A 151 45.62 -5.74 41.72
N ASP A 152 46.09 -5.25 42.88
CA ASP A 152 45.62 -5.70 44.20
C ASP A 152 44.12 -5.45 44.39
N LEU A 153 43.59 -4.33 43.86
CA LEU A 153 42.15 -4.05 43.85
C LEU A 153 41.37 -5.13 43.08
N ALA A 154 41.80 -5.49 41.88
CA ALA A 154 41.17 -6.49 41.04
C ALA A 154 41.25 -7.90 41.66
N VAL A 155 42.42 -8.27 42.18
CA VAL A 155 42.66 -9.57 42.85
C VAL A 155 41.76 -9.73 44.07
N ARG A 156 41.75 -8.73 44.97
CA ARG A 156 40.98 -8.78 46.23
C ARG A 156 39.49 -8.98 45.98
N HIS A 157 38.92 -8.27 44.99
CA HIS A 157 37.51 -8.37 44.67
C HIS A 157 37.18 -9.63 43.86
N THR A 158 38.11 -10.12 43.02
CA THR A 158 37.98 -11.44 42.40
C THR A 158 37.92 -12.55 43.44
N SER A 159 38.75 -12.50 44.49
CA SER A 159 38.68 -13.46 45.60
C SER A 159 37.35 -13.39 46.36
N LEU A 160 36.77 -12.19 46.51
CA LEU A 160 35.43 -12.03 47.08
C LEU A 160 34.36 -12.69 46.18
N ILE A 161 34.39 -12.44 44.87
CA ILE A 161 33.46 -13.04 43.91
C ILE A 161 33.60 -14.57 43.93
N ARG A 162 34.82 -15.11 43.99
CA ARG A 162 35.05 -16.55 44.15
C ARG A 162 34.36 -17.13 45.38
N ASN A 163 34.49 -16.47 46.54
CA ASN A 163 33.85 -16.94 47.76
C ASN A 163 32.31 -16.86 47.67
N LEU A 164 31.78 -15.79 47.08
CA LEU A 164 30.33 -15.60 46.91
C LEU A 164 29.74 -16.59 45.90
N THR A 165 30.44 -16.88 44.79
CA THR A 165 30.00 -17.93 43.85
C THR A 165 29.91 -19.29 44.54
N ASP A 166 30.90 -19.69 45.33
CA ASP A 166 30.83 -20.96 46.10
C ASP A 166 29.64 -20.97 47.07
N GLN A 167 29.43 -19.87 47.79
CA GLN A 167 28.33 -19.72 48.74
C GLN A 167 26.96 -19.81 48.05
N TYR A 168 26.77 -19.11 46.93
CA TYR A 168 25.50 -19.05 46.21
C TYR A 168 25.23 -20.33 45.41
N THR A 169 26.25 -20.95 44.82
CA THR A 169 26.10 -22.28 44.20
C THR A 169 25.67 -23.32 45.24
N ALA A 170 26.27 -23.31 46.44
CA ALA A 170 25.89 -24.26 47.49
C ALA A 170 24.49 -24.03 48.07
N SER A 171 24.03 -22.78 48.14
CA SER A 171 22.73 -22.42 48.74
C SER A 171 21.56 -22.39 47.76
N HIS A 172 21.80 -22.04 46.50
CA HIS A 172 20.75 -21.83 45.49
C HIS A 172 20.90 -22.73 44.26
N GLY A 173 22.01 -23.47 44.11
CA GLY A 173 22.27 -24.31 42.93
C GLY A 173 22.64 -23.52 41.67
N THR A 174 22.89 -22.20 41.78
CA THR A 174 23.24 -21.35 40.64
C THR A 174 24.59 -21.73 40.04
N ALA A 175 24.63 -21.92 38.72
CA ALA A 175 25.85 -22.08 37.96
C ALA A 175 26.41 -20.69 37.59
N PHE A 176 27.65 -20.42 37.98
CA PHE A 176 28.31 -19.14 37.71
C PHE A 176 29.43 -19.27 36.69
N ARG A 177 29.48 -18.28 35.80
CA ARG A 177 30.67 -17.89 35.03
C ARG A 177 31.16 -16.55 35.52
N TYR A 178 32.44 -16.29 35.30
CA TYR A 178 33.07 -15.03 35.71
C TYR A 178 33.63 -14.32 34.48
N GLU A 179 33.36 -13.02 34.40
CA GLU A 179 33.94 -12.12 33.43
C GLU A 179 34.70 -11.01 34.15
N TYR A 180 35.91 -10.72 33.66
CA TYR A 180 36.70 -9.58 34.09
C TYR A 180 37.05 -8.67 32.92
N SER A 181 36.81 -7.37 33.11
CA SER A 181 37.20 -6.32 32.16
C SER A 181 38.25 -5.39 32.75
N PRO A 182 39.49 -5.37 32.21
CA PRO A 182 40.38 -4.23 32.34
C PRO A 182 39.80 -3.05 31.53
N GLU A 183 38.85 -2.33 32.11
CA GLU A 183 38.16 -1.21 31.44
C GLU A 183 39.16 -0.14 30.97
N THR A 184 38.87 0.50 29.83
CA THR A 184 39.81 1.31 29.03
C THR A 184 41.00 0.52 28.48
N PHE A 185 40.80 -0.76 28.11
CA PHE A 185 41.83 -1.65 27.58
C PHE A 185 42.56 -1.08 26.36
N SER A 186 41.83 -0.48 25.40
CA SER A 186 42.43 0.11 24.18
C SER A 186 43.51 1.17 24.48
N GLN A 187 43.46 1.79 25.65
CA GLN A 187 44.40 2.82 26.12
C GLN A 187 45.36 2.32 27.21
N THR A 188 45.24 1.05 27.61
CA THR A 188 46.09 0.42 28.64
C THR A 188 47.31 -0.20 27.98
N GLU A 189 48.45 -0.16 28.68
CA GLU A 189 49.66 -0.82 28.19
C GLU A 189 49.41 -2.33 28.05
N VAL A 190 49.60 -2.89 26.86
CA VAL A 190 49.18 -4.26 26.54
C VAL A 190 49.85 -5.29 27.44
N GLU A 191 51.12 -5.07 27.79
CA GLU A 191 51.87 -5.90 28.73
C GLU A 191 51.22 -5.89 30.12
N TYR A 192 50.77 -4.72 30.57
CA TYR A 192 50.09 -4.59 31.86
C TYR A 192 48.68 -5.20 31.84
N SER A 193 47.98 -5.11 30.71
CA SER A 193 46.69 -5.80 30.51
C SER A 193 46.82 -7.32 30.67
N VAL A 194 47.90 -7.93 30.15
CA VAL A 194 48.19 -9.35 30.36
C VAL A 194 48.50 -9.61 31.84
N GLU A 195 49.36 -8.80 32.46
CA GLU A 195 49.77 -8.95 33.86
C GLU A 195 48.57 -8.92 34.83
N ILE A 196 47.67 -7.95 34.70
CA ILE A 196 46.50 -7.86 35.58
C ILE A 196 45.51 -9.00 35.35
N CYS A 197 45.32 -9.43 34.10
CA CYS A 197 44.45 -10.57 33.78
C CYS A 197 45.04 -11.89 34.31
N GLU A 198 46.37 -12.08 34.27
CA GLU A 198 47.03 -13.22 34.92
C GLU A 198 46.78 -13.24 36.44
N ALA A 199 46.92 -12.08 37.08
CA ALA A 199 46.66 -11.96 38.52
C ALA A 199 45.19 -12.26 38.85
N VAL A 200 44.25 -11.78 38.04
CA VAL A 200 42.81 -12.08 38.18
C VAL A 200 42.53 -13.58 37.95
N LYS A 201 43.14 -14.19 36.93
CA LYS A 201 43.01 -15.64 36.67
C LYS A 201 43.48 -16.45 37.87
N ALA A 202 44.65 -16.10 38.43
CA ALA A 202 45.19 -16.74 39.63
C ALA A 202 44.28 -16.55 40.86
N ALA A 203 43.72 -15.35 41.05
CA ALA A 203 42.80 -15.07 42.15
C ALA A 203 41.47 -15.84 42.01
N TRP A 204 40.96 -15.97 40.78
CA TRP A 204 39.77 -16.74 40.47
C TRP A 204 40.00 -18.24 40.74
N GLY A 205 41.10 -18.80 40.22
CA GLY A 205 41.57 -20.16 40.53
C GLY A 205 40.62 -21.30 40.11
N LYS A 206 39.55 -21.01 39.36
CA LYS A 206 38.56 -21.99 38.87
C LYS A 206 38.50 -22.07 37.34
N ALA A 207 39.38 -21.38 36.62
CA ALA A 207 39.40 -21.40 35.16
C ALA A 207 39.64 -22.83 34.65
N GLY A 208 38.80 -23.30 33.74
CA GLY A 208 38.82 -24.64 33.17
C GLY A 208 38.36 -24.67 31.71
N SER A 209 37.98 -25.85 31.23
CA SER A 209 37.47 -26.05 29.86
C SER A 209 35.94 -25.94 29.80
N GLY A 210 35.39 -25.76 28.59
CA GLY A 210 33.94 -25.65 28.38
C GLY A 210 33.35 -24.45 29.13
N ASP A 211 32.29 -24.71 29.89
CA ASP A 211 31.56 -23.69 30.67
C ASP A 211 32.35 -23.09 31.83
N ALA A 212 33.46 -23.74 32.25
CA ALA A 212 34.33 -23.23 33.31
C ALA A 212 35.39 -22.25 32.80
N ARG A 213 35.39 -21.92 31.51
CA ARG A 213 36.33 -20.93 30.95
C ARG A 213 36.09 -19.56 31.57
N LEU A 214 37.18 -18.86 31.88
CA LEU A 214 37.14 -17.49 32.39
C LEU A 214 37.01 -16.52 31.22
N ILE A 215 36.10 -15.54 31.31
CA ILE A 215 35.94 -14.53 30.27
C ILE A 215 36.84 -13.33 30.60
N PHE A 216 37.73 -12.97 29.67
CA PHE A 216 38.42 -11.68 29.70
C PHE A 216 37.87 -10.82 28.58
N ASN A 217 37.12 -9.80 28.96
CA ASN A 217 36.54 -8.85 28.04
C ASN A 217 37.46 -7.63 27.89
N LEU A 218 37.84 -7.31 26.66
CA LEU A 218 38.89 -6.36 26.35
C LEU A 218 38.30 -5.13 25.65
N PRO A 219 37.66 -4.21 26.39
CA PRO A 219 36.84 -3.17 25.77
C PRO A 219 37.68 -2.09 25.06
N ALA A 220 37.24 -1.68 23.87
CA ALA A 220 37.64 -0.39 23.32
C ALA A 220 36.66 0.67 23.85
N THR A 221 36.71 0.92 25.18
CA THR A 221 35.82 1.87 25.88
C THR A 221 35.81 3.25 25.22
N VAL A 222 36.96 3.66 24.72
CA VAL A 222 37.06 4.72 23.73
C VAL A 222 37.85 4.16 22.55
N GLU A 223 37.33 4.33 21.35
CA GLU A 223 38.05 3.98 20.14
C GLU A 223 39.12 5.05 19.83
N VAL A 224 40.40 4.73 20.02
CA VAL A 224 41.50 5.72 19.95
C VAL A 224 42.42 5.60 18.73
N ALA A 225 42.32 4.49 18.00
CA ALA A 225 43.23 4.15 16.91
C ALA A 225 42.47 3.40 15.79
N PRO A 226 43.07 3.23 14.60
CA PRO A 226 42.51 2.38 13.54
C PRO A 226 42.28 0.93 14.00
N PRO A 227 41.33 0.20 13.40
CA PRO A 227 40.90 -1.13 13.86
C PRO A 227 42.01 -2.18 13.83
N ASN A 228 42.96 -2.07 12.91
CA ASN A 228 44.13 -2.96 12.87
C ASN A 228 45.02 -2.85 14.12
N HIS A 229 45.03 -1.70 14.80
CA HIS A 229 45.75 -1.56 16.07
C HIS A 229 45.10 -2.37 17.18
N TYR A 230 43.76 -2.31 17.28
CA TYR A 230 43.01 -3.10 18.24
C TYR A 230 43.17 -4.60 17.97
N ALA A 231 43.11 -5.03 16.71
CA ALA A 231 43.40 -6.41 16.33
C ALA A 231 44.81 -6.86 16.74
N ASP A 232 45.84 -6.01 16.57
CA ASP A 232 47.20 -6.30 17.06
C ASP A 232 47.24 -6.42 18.60
N GLN A 233 46.51 -5.59 19.35
CA GLN A 233 46.42 -5.71 20.81
C GLN A 233 45.75 -7.02 21.24
N ILE A 234 44.70 -7.44 20.54
CA ILE A 234 43.97 -8.69 20.81
C ILE A 234 44.83 -9.92 20.44
N GLU A 235 45.55 -9.89 19.33
CA GLU A 235 46.47 -10.98 18.96
C GLU A 235 47.61 -11.08 19.98
N TYR A 236 48.17 -9.96 20.40
CA TYR A 236 49.18 -9.95 21.45
C TYR A 236 48.63 -10.56 22.75
N PHE A 237 47.48 -10.09 23.23
CA PHE A 237 46.87 -10.63 24.45
C PHE A 237 46.62 -12.14 24.33
N SER A 238 46.04 -12.58 23.20
CA SER A 238 45.72 -13.98 22.95
C SER A 238 46.94 -14.90 22.87
N THR A 239 48.09 -14.37 22.47
CA THR A 239 49.36 -15.13 22.36
C THR A 239 50.21 -15.09 23.63
N HIS A 240 49.94 -14.16 24.55
CA HIS A 240 50.75 -13.96 25.76
C HIS A 240 50.04 -14.36 27.06
N ILE A 241 48.69 -14.46 27.07
CA ILE A 241 47.95 -15.01 28.21
C ILE A 241 48.20 -16.52 28.32
N SER A 242 48.58 -16.99 29.51
CA SER A 242 48.83 -18.40 29.77
C SER A 242 47.54 -19.19 29.92
N GLU A 243 47.57 -20.49 29.58
CA GLU A 243 46.40 -21.38 29.58
C GLU A 243 45.25 -20.81 28.72
N ARG A 244 45.59 -20.28 27.54
CA ARG A 244 44.66 -19.62 26.60
C ARG A 244 43.42 -20.45 26.29
N GLU A 245 43.52 -21.78 26.30
CA GLU A 245 42.41 -22.72 26.12
C GLU A 245 41.33 -22.63 27.22
N LYS A 246 41.69 -22.14 28.40
CA LYS A 246 40.78 -21.93 29.54
C LYS A 246 40.14 -20.53 29.55
N ILE A 247 40.47 -19.70 28.58
CA ILE A 247 40.04 -18.30 28.51
C ILE A 247 39.11 -18.10 27.32
N VAL A 248 38.01 -17.38 27.51
CA VAL A 248 37.21 -16.78 26.43
C VAL A 248 37.67 -15.34 26.30
N VAL A 249 38.27 -14.98 25.17
CA VAL A 249 38.61 -13.58 24.89
C VAL A 249 37.39 -12.91 24.29
N SER A 250 36.81 -11.96 25.02
CA SER A 250 35.63 -11.19 24.60
C SER A 250 36.03 -9.80 24.13
N LEU A 251 35.32 -9.30 23.13
CA LEU A 251 35.46 -7.96 22.57
C LEU A 251 34.27 -7.11 22.98
N HIS A 252 34.53 -5.84 23.28
CA HIS A 252 33.48 -4.84 23.53
C HIS A 252 33.94 -3.51 22.92
N PRO A 253 33.91 -3.38 21.58
CA PRO A 253 34.32 -2.16 20.91
C PRO A 253 33.20 -1.13 20.89
N HIS A 254 33.51 0.10 21.33
CA HIS A 254 32.70 1.28 21.03
C HIS A 254 33.12 1.86 19.67
N ASN A 255 32.46 2.94 19.23
CA ASN A 255 32.51 3.38 17.84
C ASN A 255 32.95 4.85 17.66
N ASP A 256 33.79 5.36 18.57
CA ASP A 256 34.12 6.80 18.65
C ASP A 256 34.83 7.35 17.39
N ARG A 257 35.41 6.50 16.55
CA ARG A 257 36.05 6.90 15.27
C ARG A 257 35.25 6.45 14.05
N GLY A 258 34.03 5.98 14.25
CA GLY A 258 33.13 5.57 13.17
C GLY A 258 32.73 6.77 12.32
N GLU A 259 32.49 6.52 11.03
CA GLU A 259 31.97 7.57 10.16
C GLU A 259 30.52 7.87 10.56
N LEU A 260 30.29 9.11 10.99
CA LEU A 260 28.97 9.70 11.22
C LEU A 260 28.47 10.30 9.91
N PHE A 261 27.34 9.82 9.40
CA PHE A 261 26.66 10.44 8.26
C PHE A 261 25.72 11.54 8.75
N TYR A 262 25.92 12.77 8.28
CA TYR A 262 24.90 13.82 8.36
C TYR A 262 23.98 13.69 7.14
N ASP A 263 22.67 13.89 7.34
CA ASP A 263 21.80 14.28 6.22
C ASP A 263 22.17 15.71 5.75
N ALA A 264 21.75 16.07 4.53
CA ALA A 264 22.06 17.38 3.93
C ALA A 264 21.42 18.58 4.69
N PHE A 265 20.64 18.34 5.75
CA PHE A 265 19.83 19.33 6.46
C PHE A 265 20.18 19.46 7.95
N GLY A 266 21.07 18.63 8.49
CA GLY A 266 21.56 18.71 9.87
C GLY A 266 20.50 18.38 10.93
N THR A 267 19.48 17.58 10.59
CA THR A 267 18.26 17.44 11.41
C THR A 267 18.04 16.08 12.07
N LEU A 268 18.84 15.05 11.78
CA LEU A 268 18.72 13.74 12.44
C LEU A 268 20.06 13.29 13.05
N PRO A 269 20.08 12.83 14.32
CA PRO A 269 21.31 12.43 15.00
C PRO A 269 21.70 10.97 14.72
N ASP A 270 23.01 10.78 14.65
CA ASP A 270 23.81 9.65 15.13
C ASP A 270 23.46 8.24 14.65
N VAL A 271 24.06 7.83 13.53
CA VAL A 271 24.58 6.47 13.39
C VAL A 271 26.01 6.53 12.88
N ALA A 272 26.91 5.96 13.67
CA ALA A 272 28.29 5.69 13.28
C ALA A 272 28.34 4.26 12.71
N THR A 273 28.77 4.09 11.47
CA THR A 273 28.96 2.74 10.90
C THR A 273 30.33 2.68 10.27
N GLY A 274 31.25 1.93 10.88
CA GLY A 274 32.48 1.57 10.18
C GLY A 274 33.57 0.98 11.07
N THR A 275 34.11 1.76 12.01
CA THR A 275 35.36 1.37 12.68
C THR A 275 35.16 0.39 13.83
N GLY A 276 34.09 0.49 14.63
CA GLY A 276 33.77 -0.51 15.65
C GLY A 276 33.50 -1.91 15.09
N ILE A 277 32.78 -1.99 13.96
CA ILE A 277 32.51 -3.24 13.22
C ILE A 277 33.82 -3.84 12.70
N ALA A 278 34.63 -3.04 12.00
CA ALA A 278 35.92 -3.49 11.50
C ALA A 278 36.86 -3.91 12.64
N ALA A 279 36.86 -3.20 13.77
CA ALA A 279 37.65 -3.54 14.94
C ALA A 279 37.25 -4.91 15.50
N ALA A 280 35.94 -5.18 15.61
CA ALA A 280 35.42 -6.47 16.06
C ALA A 280 35.78 -7.60 15.10
N GLU A 281 35.56 -7.42 13.79
CA GLU A 281 35.85 -8.46 12.80
C GLU A 281 37.34 -8.83 12.77
N LEU A 282 38.22 -7.82 12.69
CA LEU A 282 39.67 -8.04 12.68
C LEU A 282 40.16 -8.65 13.99
N ALA A 283 39.59 -8.26 15.13
CA ALA A 283 39.94 -8.82 16.43
C ALA A 283 39.45 -10.27 16.62
N CYS A 284 38.33 -10.65 16.01
CA CYS A 284 37.94 -12.06 15.92
C CYS A 284 38.96 -12.89 15.14
N LEU A 285 39.44 -12.37 14.00
CA LEU A 285 40.52 -13.01 13.24
C LEU A 285 41.84 -13.06 14.04
N ALA A 286 42.07 -12.08 14.92
CA ALA A 286 43.20 -12.05 15.85
C ALA A 286 43.11 -13.09 16.97
N GLY A 287 41.97 -13.76 17.13
CA GLY A 287 41.80 -14.86 18.06
C GLY A 287 40.82 -14.59 19.20
N ALA A 288 39.93 -13.60 19.08
CA ALA A 288 38.82 -13.45 20.01
C ALA A 288 37.76 -14.55 19.81
N ASP A 289 37.08 -14.91 20.90
CA ASP A 289 36.06 -15.96 20.95
C ASP A 289 34.63 -15.40 20.99
N ARG A 290 34.46 -14.17 21.51
CA ARG A 290 33.17 -13.60 21.93
C ARG A 290 33.08 -12.11 21.62
N ILE A 291 31.87 -11.61 21.35
CA ILE A 291 31.59 -10.20 21.11
C ILE A 291 30.42 -9.75 21.98
N GLU A 292 30.60 -8.63 22.67
CA GLU A 292 29.57 -7.86 23.35
C GLU A 292 29.20 -6.64 22.49
N GLY A 293 27.91 -6.43 22.28
CA GLY A 293 27.40 -5.30 21.52
C GLY A 293 25.92 -5.05 21.75
N CYS A 294 25.34 -4.13 20.99
CA CYS A 294 23.91 -3.84 21.01
C CYS A 294 23.29 -4.08 19.63
N LEU A 295 21.98 -4.30 19.57
CA LEU A 295 21.28 -4.31 18.28
C LEU A 295 21.27 -2.89 17.70
N PHE A 296 21.60 -2.79 16.41
CA PHE A 296 21.72 -1.52 15.68
C PHE A 296 22.71 -0.52 16.30
N GLY A 297 23.65 -1.01 17.11
CA GLY A 297 24.76 -0.22 17.64
C GLY A 297 24.38 0.82 18.70
N ASN A 298 23.31 0.61 19.47
CA ASN A 298 23.00 1.48 20.61
C ASN A 298 24.13 1.45 21.67
N GLY A 299 24.24 2.49 22.50
CA GLY A 299 25.24 2.58 23.57
C GLY A 299 25.76 4.01 23.78
N GLU A 300 26.68 4.17 24.72
CA GLU A 300 27.18 5.48 25.12
C GLU A 300 27.85 6.23 23.95
N ARG A 301 27.55 7.54 23.81
CA ARG A 301 28.12 8.47 22.81
C ARG A 301 27.86 8.07 21.36
N THR A 302 28.71 7.21 20.81
CA THR A 302 28.70 6.75 19.41
C THR A 302 28.19 5.32 19.29
N GLY A 303 27.89 4.68 20.42
CA GLY A 303 27.29 3.36 20.47
C GLY A 303 28.28 2.22 20.62
N ASN A 304 27.74 1.05 20.96
CA ASN A 304 28.45 -0.22 20.89
C ASN A 304 28.55 -0.72 19.45
N VAL A 305 29.37 -1.74 19.24
CA VAL A 305 29.35 -2.49 18.00
C VAL A 305 27.97 -3.12 17.76
N ASP A 306 27.51 -3.08 16.50
CA ASP A 306 26.21 -3.60 16.09
C ASP A 306 26.26 -5.11 15.84
N ILE A 307 25.54 -5.87 16.67
CA ILE A 307 25.42 -7.33 16.57
C ILE A 307 24.68 -7.74 15.29
N VAL A 308 23.65 -7.01 14.87
CA VAL A 308 22.85 -7.34 13.67
C VAL A 308 23.74 -7.27 12.45
N ASN A 309 24.50 -6.18 12.30
CA ASN A 309 25.45 -5.98 11.22
C ASN A 309 26.54 -7.07 11.19
N LEU A 310 27.18 -7.35 12.33
CA LEU A 310 28.20 -8.42 12.40
C LEU A 310 27.66 -9.80 12.03
N ALA A 311 26.46 -10.13 12.52
CA ALA A 311 25.82 -11.40 12.23
C ALA A 311 25.45 -11.54 10.75
N LEU A 312 24.94 -10.47 10.12
CA LEU A 312 24.58 -10.46 8.71
C LEU A 312 25.82 -10.38 7.79
N ASN A 313 26.92 -9.77 8.23
CA ASN A 313 28.21 -9.87 7.55
C ASN A 313 28.69 -11.33 7.48
N LEU A 314 28.52 -12.12 8.55
CA LEU A 314 28.81 -13.56 8.49
C LEU A 314 27.80 -14.31 7.60
N TYR A 315 26.51 -13.98 7.69
CA TYR A 315 25.45 -14.61 6.91
C TYR A 315 25.69 -14.47 5.40
N THR A 316 26.03 -13.26 4.92
CA THR A 316 26.33 -13.01 3.50
C THR A 316 27.59 -13.73 3.00
N GLN A 317 28.47 -14.17 3.91
CA GLN A 317 29.65 -15.00 3.61
C GLN A 317 29.36 -16.51 3.72
N GLY A 318 28.10 -16.92 3.92
CA GLY A 318 27.70 -18.32 4.06
C GLY A 318 28.02 -18.93 5.42
N ILE A 319 28.28 -18.12 6.44
CA ILE A 319 28.57 -18.56 7.81
C ILE A 319 27.35 -18.32 8.68
N THR A 320 26.78 -19.39 9.24
CA THR A 320 25.60 -19.29 10.10
C THR A 320 25.92 -18.48 11.37
N PRO A 321 25.25 -17.33 11.61
CA PRO A 321 25.50 -16.53 12.81
C PRO A 321 24.86 -17.12 14.07
N HIS A 322 23.98 -18.11 13.92
CA HIS A 322 23.13 -18.68 14.98
C HIS A 322 22.17 -17.67 15.63
N LEU A 323 21.87 -16.59 14.92
CA LEU A 323 20.89 -15.57 15.26
C LEU A 323 19.84 -15.48 14.15
N ASP A 324 18.59 -15.23 14.54
CA ASP A 324 17.45 -15.12 13.62
C ASP A 324 17.01 -13.66 13.46
N PHE A 325 17.21 -13.14 12.23
CA PHE A 325 16.81 -11.80 11.80
C PHE A 325 15.85 -11.85 10.60
N SER A 326 15.15 -12.97 10.41
CA SER A 326 14.20 -13.17 9.29
C SER A 326 13.00 -12.22 9.30
N ASP A 327 12.71 -11.59 10.44
CA ASP A 327 11.72 -10.53 10.59
C ASP A 327 12.41 -9.28 11.15
N ILE A 328 13.26 -8.65 10.34
CA ILE A 328 14.06 -7.50 10.77
C ILE A 328 13.19 -6.30 11.10
N GLN A 329 12.04 -6.14 10.43
CA GLN A 329 11.13 -5.02 10.66
C GLN A 329 10.54 -5.06 12.08
N SER A 330 10.07 -6.23 12.55
CA SER A 330 9.59 -6.36 13.93
C SER A 330 10.68 -6.02 14.96
N ILE A 331 11.95 -6.30 14.64
CA ILE A 331 13.08 -6.01 15.53
C ILE A 331 13.35 -4.50 15.54
N ILE A 332 13.37 -3.84 14.37
CA ILE A 332 13.50 -2.38 14.25
C ILE A 332 12.40 -1.67 15.04
N ASP A 333 11.16 -2.13 14.94
CA ASP A 333 10.02 -1.54 15.64
C ASP A 333 10.19 -1.63 17.16
N ILE A 334 10.58 -2.80 17.67
CA ILE A 334 10.81 -3.00 19.12
C ILE A 334 12.00 -2.17 19.60
N VAL A 335 13.11 -2.17 18.87
CA VAL A 335 14.30 -1.39 19.27
C VAL A 335 13.97 0.10 19.28
N THR A 336 13.31 0.60 18.24
CA THR A 336 12.92 2.02 18.14
C THR A 336 11.94 2.40 19.25
N GLN A 337 10.94 1.55 19.54
CA GLN A 337 9.96 1.79 20.60
C GLN A 337 10.57 1.76 22.00
N CYS A 338 11.57 0.90 22.25
CA CYS A 338 12.18 0.78 23.57
C CYS A 338 13.29 1.80 23.79
N ASN A 339 14.08 2.11 22.76
CA ASN A 339 15.19 3.05 22.86
C ASN A 339 14.74 4.52 22.69
N ASP A 340 13.59 4.76 22.04
CA ASP A 340 13.16 6.11 21.63
C ASP A 340 14.20 6.78 20.70
N ILE A 341 14.91 5.96 19.93
CA ILE A 341 15.93 6.37 18.94
C ILE A 341 15.63 5.61 17.64
N PRO A 342 15.44 6.30 16.51
CA PRO A 342 15.17 5.65 15.22
C PRO A 342 16.43 4.99 14.66
N VAL A 343 16.26 3.89 13.93
CA VAL A 343 17.33 3.31 13.10
C VAL A 343 17.58 4.22 11.89
N HIS A 344 18.84 4.57 11.64
CA HIS A 344 19.19 5.47 10.54
C HIS A 344 18.81 4.87 9.17
N PRO A 345 18.31 5.66 8.20
CA PRO A 345 17.90 5.14 6.89
C PRO A 345 18.98 4.41 6.09
N ARG A 346 20.27 4.64 6.41
CA ARG A 346 21.42 3.95 5.77
C ARG A 346 22.10 2.93 6.67
N HIS A 347 21.52 2.60 7.81
CA HIS A 347 22.07 1.61 8.72
C HIS A 347 22.16 0.25 8.01
N PRO A 348 23.32 -0.41 7.92
CA PRO A 348 23.48 -1.65 7.16
C PRO A 348 22.39 -2.69 7.47
N TYR A 349 21.84 -3.30 6.41
CA TYR A 349 20.76 -4.31 6.42
C TYR A 349 19.38 -3.86 6.94
N ALA A 350 19.31 -2.90 7.86
CA ALA A 350 18.07 -2.51 8.53
C ALA A 350 17.51 -1.15 8.08
N GLY A 351 18.36 -0.28 7.54
CA GLY A 351 17.98 1.06 7.14
C GLY A 351 17.03 1.06 5.95
N GLU A 352 16.07 1.97 5.97
CA GLU A 352 15.03 2.12 4.94
C GLU A 352 15.55 2.20 3.49
N LEU A 353 16.79 2.65 3.29
CA LEU A 353 17.40 2.89 1.97
C LEU A 353 18.40 1.81 1.54
N VAL A 354 18.71 0.81 2.37
CA VAL A 354 19.85 -0.11 2.12
C VAL A 354 19.60 -1.10 0.99
N PHE A 355 18.34 -1.44 0.73
CA PHE A 355 17.95 -2.26 -0.40
C PHE A 355 17.43 -1.42 -1.58
N THR A 356 17.39 -0.10 -1.45
CA THR A 356 16.79 0.79 -2.45
C THR A 356 17.79 1.24 -3.52
N ALA A 357 17.39 1.15 -4.79
CA ALA A 357 18.12 1.71 -5.92
C ALA A 357 17.39 2.93 -6.52
N PHE A 358 17.97 4.12 -6.39
CA PHE A 358 17.43 5.36 -6.99
C PHE A 358 17.82 5.55 -8.46
N SER A 359 18.97 5.03 -8.86
CA SER A 359 19.46 5.17 -10.24
C SER A 359 18.68 4.26 -11.18
N GLY A 360 18.14 4.84 -12.25
CA GLY A 360 17.46 4.07 -13.30
C GLY A 360 18.32 2.97 -13.94
N SER A 361 19.64 3.14 -14.02
CA SER A 361 20.54 2.08 -14.52
C SER A 361 20.70 0.94 -13.52
N HIS A 362 20.74 1.23 -12.22
CA HIS A 362 20.80 0.19 -11.18
C HIS A 362 19.48 -0.57 -11.12
N GLN A 363 18.33 0.13 -11.20
CA GLN A 363 17.01 -0.49 -11.28
C GLN A 363 16.90 -1.46 -12.47
N ASP A 364 17.35 -1.05 -13.66
CA ASP A 364 17.35 -1.90 -14.85
C ASP A 364 18.26 -3.13 -14.68
N ALA A 365 19.46 -2.96 -14.10
CA ALA A 365 20.37 -4.06 -13.83
C ALA A 365 19.81 -5.05 -12.79
N ILE A 366 19.21 -4.55 -11.71
CA ILE A 366 18.54 -5.38 -10.69
C ILE A 366 17.38 -6.15 -11.32
N LYS A 367 16.54 -5.51 -12.13
CA LYS A 367 15.44 -6.17 -12.84
C LYS A 367 15.94 -7.34 -13.69
N LYS A 368 16.96 -7.11 -14.53
CA LYS A 368 17.60 -8.16 -15.34
C LYS A 368 18.23 -9.25 -14.48
N GLY A 369 18.83 -8.86 -13.36
CA GLY A 369 19.35 -9.77 -12.35
C GLY A 369 18.28 -10.75 -11.88
N PHE A 370 17.11 -10.25 -11.47
CA PHE A 370 16.02 -11.10 -10.98
C PHE A 370 15.45 -12.02 -12.06
N GLU A 371 15.34 -11.55 -13.30
CA GLU A 371 14.92 -12.37 -14.44
C GLU A 371 15.88 -13.56 -14.64
N GLN A 372 17.18 -13.28 -14.70
CA GLN A 372 18.22 -14.31 -14.86
C GLN A 372 18.38 -15.20 -13.63
N GLN A 373 18.22 -14.66 -12.41
CA GLN A 373 18.31 -15.40 -11.16
C GLN A 373 17.23 -16.48 -11.09
N ARG A 374 15.99 -16.20 -11.50
CA ARG A 374 14.91 -17.19 -11.55
C ARG A 374 15.20 -18.33 -12.52
N GLU A 375 15.74 -18.01 -13.69
CA GLU A 375 16.15 -19.01 -14.70
C GLU A 375 17.27 -19.91 -14.12
N ARG A 376 18.35 -19.32 -13.59
CA ARG A 376 19.46 -20.05 -12.96
C ARG A 376 19.00 -20.93 -11.80
N HIS A 377 18.15 -20.41 -10.92
CA HIS A 377 17.62 -21.19 -9.80
C HIS A 377 16.81 -22.38 -10.29
N THR A 378 15.94 -22.20 -11.28
CA THR A 378 15.15 -23.30 -11.86
C THR A 378 16.06 -24.39 -12.45
N GLU A 379 17.12 -24.01 -13.15
CA GLU A 379 18.12 -24.94 -13.69
C GLU A 379 18.91 -25.65 -12.59
N ASN A 380 19.41 -24.91 -11.60
CA ASN A 380 20.15 -25.46 -10.46
C ASN A 380 19.29 -26.44 -9.65
N LEU A 381 18.01 -26.11 -9.42
CA LEU A 381 17.03 -27.00 -8.79
C LEU A 381 16.85 -28.31 -9.56
N ALA A 382 16.77 -28.24 -10.89
CA ALA A 382 16.65 -29.44 -11.73
C ALA A 382 17.91 -30.31 -11.71
N GLN A 383 19.09 -29.70 -11.48
CA GLN A 383 20.38 -30.38 -11.43
C GLN A 383 20.82 -30.79 -10.01
N GLY A 384 20.05 -30.40 -8.98
CA GLY A 384 20.39 -30.64 -7.57
C GLY A 384 21.55 -29.77 -7.06
N GLU A 385 21.81 -28.64 -7.72
CA GLU A 385 22.85 -27.68 -7.35
C GLU A 385 22.34 -26.59 -6.38
N ALA A 386 23.29 -25.89 -5.75
CA ALA A 386 22.96 -24.82 -4.82
C ALA A 386 22.38 -23.60 -5.54
N GLN A 387 21.37 -22.99 -4.93
CA GLN A 387 20.71 -21.77 -5.41
C GLN A 387 21.45 -20.53 -4.90
N LEU A 388 22.66 -20.30 -5.43
CA LEU A 388 23.48 -19.17 -4.98
C LEU A 388 22.82 -17.83 -5.33
N TRP A 389 22.96 -16.85 -4.43
CA TRP A 389 22.55 -15.47 -4.68
C TRP A 389 23.59 -14.77 -5.57
N ASP A 390 23.16 -14.31 -6.74
CA ASP A 390 24.03 -13.61 -7.71
C ASP A 390 23.28 -12.45 -8.35
N MET A 391 23.28 -11.31 -7.66
CA MET A 391 22.48 -10.15 -8.01
C MET A 391 23.33 -8.88 -8.12
N PRO A 392 23.12 -8.04 -9.15
CA PRO A 392 23.77 -6.74 -9.22
C PRO A 392 23.35 -5.84 -8.05
N TYR A 393 24.31 -5.20 -7.39
CA TYR A 393 24.12 -4.19 -6.33
C TYR A 393 23.49 -4.67 -5.02
N LEU A 394 22.84 -5.84 -4.97
CA LEU A 394 22.21 -6.38 -3.77
C LEU A 394 23.10 -7.46 -3.14
N PRO A 395 23.77 -7.20 -2.00
CA PRO A 395 24.67 -8.17 -1.37
C PRO A 395 23.95 -9.35 -0.72
N LEU A 396 22.65 -9.22 -0.46
CA LEU A 396 21.78 -10.18 0.21
C LEU A 396 20.41 -10.15 -0.45
N ASP A 397 19.68 -11.27 -0.44
CA ASP A 397 18.27 -11.32 -0.84
C ASP A 397 17.43 -10.64 0.23
N PRO A 398 16.76 -9.49 -0.04
CA PRO A 398 15.95 -8.81 0.97
C PRO A 398 14.85 -9.71 1.56
N ALA A 399 14.40 -10.73 0.82
CA ALA A 399 13.41 -11.69 1.31
C ALA A 399 13.91 -12.52 2.51
N ASP A 400 15.22 -12.74 2.64
CA ASP A 400 15.83 -13.46 3.77
C ASP A 400 15.64 -12.71 5.10
N LEU A 401 15.39 -11.39 5.05
CA LEU A 401 15.13 -10.54 6.21
C LEU A 401 13.65 -10.15 6.34
N GLY A 402 12.77 -10.74 5.53
CA GLY A 402 11.35 -10.43 5.51
C GLY A 402 11.01 -9.14 4.74
N CYS A 403 11.97 -8.55 4.01
CA CYS A 403 11.74 -7.37 3.19
C CYS A 403 11.14 -7.73 1.82
N SER A 404 10.25 -6.87 1.30
CA SER A 404 9.64 -7.07 -0.03
C SER A 404 10.43 -6.36 -1.14
N TYR A 405 10.26 -6.82 -2.39
CA TYR A 405 10.86 -6.19 -3.57
C TYR A 405 10.40 -4.74 -3.80
N GLU A 406 9.21 -4.36 -3.31
CA GLU A 406 8.70 -3.00 -3.40
C GLU A 406 9.59 -2.00 -2.63
N ALA A 407 10.30 -2.45 -1.59
CA ALA A 407 11.28 -1.64 -0.87
C ALA A 407 12.54 -1.31 -1.70
N VAL A 408 12.78 -2.04 -2.80
CA VAL A 408 13.97 -1.89 -3.66
C VAL A 408 13.80 -0.78 -4.70
N ILE A 409 12.57 -0.50 -5.14
CA ILE A 409 12.28 0.50 -6.19
C ILE A 409 11.59 1.72 -5.57
N ARG A 410 12.35 2.77 -5.28
CA ARG A 410 11.79 4.11 -5.03
C ARG A 410 11.87 4.97 -6.28
N VAL A 411 10.82 5.76 -6.50
CA VAL A 411 10.73 6.66 -7.65
C VAL A 411 10.92 8.10 -7.20
N ASN A 412 12.01 8.72 -7.66
CA ASN A 412 12.31 10.14 -7.56
C ASN A 412 12.66 10.70 -8.95
N SER A 413 13.01 11.99 -9.04
CA SER A 413 13.37 12.66 -10.30
C SER A 413 14.56 12.04 -11.06
N GLN A 414 15.32 11.13 -10.43
CA GLN A 414 16.43 10.38 -11.04
C GLN A 414 16.10 8.93 -11.40
N SER A 415 14.88 8.47 -11.09
CA SER A 415 14.48 7.08 -11.30
C SER A 415 14.34 6.72 -12.77
N GLY A 416 14.53 5.44 -13.10
CA GLY A 416 14.50 4.99 -14.48
C GLY A 416 13.08 4.76 -15.01
N LYS A 417 12.92 4.90 -16.32
CA LYS A 417 11.67 4.57 -17.05
C LYS A 417 11.16 3.15 -16.74
N GLY A 418 12.08 2.21 -16.48
CA GLY A 418 11.77 0.81 -16.18
C GLY A 418 11.16 0.57 -14.80
N GLY A 419 11.52 1.37 -13.78
CA GLY A 419 11.01 1.22 -12.42
C GLY A 419 9.51 1.54 -12.32
N ILE A 420 9.09 2.65 -12.95
CA ILE A 420 7.68 3.06 -12.97
C ILE A 420 6.81 2.03 -13.71
N ALA A 421 7.27 1.56 -14.87
CA ALA A 421 6.53 0.57 -15.65
C ALA A 421 6.32 -0.75 -14.88
N TYR A 422 7.32 -1.17 -14.11
CA TYR A 422 7.22 -2.33 -13.24
C TYR A 422 6.18 -2.14 -12.13
N LEU A 423 6.18 -1.00 -11.44
CA LEU A 423 5.21 -0.71 -10.39
C LEU A 423 3.76 -0.70 -10.91
N VAL A 424 3.54 -0.10 -12.09
CA VAL A 424 2.23 -0.13 -12.76
C VAL A 424 1.82 -1.58 -13.09
N LYS A 425 2.74 -2.40 -13.59
CA LYS A 425 2.47 -3.81 -13.88
C LYS A 425 2.12 -4.61 -12.64
N GLN A 426 2.78 -4.38 -11.51
CA GLN A 426 2.52 -5.12 -10.26
C GLN A 426 1.20 -4.70 -9.60
N HIS A 427 0.95 -3.40 -9.46
CA HIS A 427 -0.21 -2.90 -8.69
C HIS A 427 -1.49 -2.70 -9.52
N LEU A 428 -1.36 -2.42 -10.82
CA LEU A 428 -2.51 -2.25 -11.72
C LEU A 428 -2.67 -3.41 -12.70
N GLN A 429 -1.74 -4.36 -12.74
CA GLN A 429 -1.72 -5.49 -13.69
C GLN A 429 -1.70 -5.04 -15.16
N LEU A 430 -1.12 -3.87 -15.43
CA LEU A 430 -1.04 -3.28 -16.77
C LEU A 430 0.40 -3.32 -17.30
N ASP A 431 0.63 -4.11 -18.36
CA ASP A 431 1.89 -4.10 -19.10
C ASP A 431 1.90 -2.98 -20.16
N LEU A 432 2.50 -1.83 -19.80
CA LEU A 432 2.50 -0.64 -20.64
C LEU A 432 3.39 -0.81 -21.90
N PRO A 433 2.94 -0.38 -23.09
CA PRO A 433 3.79 -0.31 -24.28
C PRO A 433 5.01 0.61 -24.08
N ARG A 434 6.14 0.30 -24.71
CA ARG A 434 7.41 1.03 -24.50
C ARG A 434 7.29 2.55 -24.71
N LYS A 435 6.50 3.00 -25.69
CA LYS A 435 6.27 4.43 -25.93
C LYS A 435 5.41 5.07 -24.84
N MET A 436 4.38 4.37 -24.37
CA MET A 436 3.53 4.82 -23.27
C MET A 436 4.31 4.88 -21.94
N GLN A 437 5.22 3.93 -21.68
CA GLN A 437 6.14 3.99 -20.54
C GLN A 437 6.93 5.30 -20.53
N ILE A 438 7.41 5.75 -21.69
CA ILE A 438 8.14 7.03 -21.84
C ILE A 438 7.20 8.22 -21.56
N ALA A 439 5.98 8.20 -22.11
CA ALA A 439 5.00 9.27 -21.93
C ALA A 439 4.58 9.40 -20.45
N PHE A 440 4.25 8.29 -19.79
CA PHE A 440 3.87 8.30 -18.38
C PHE A 440 5.05 8.69 -17.47
N TYR A 441 6.26 8.26 -17.80
CA TYR A 441 7.47 8.67 -17.10
C TYR A 441 7.64 10.21 -17.09
N GLN A 442 7.39 10.89 -18.21
CA GLN A 442 7.48 12.35 -18.28
C GLN A 442 6.48 13.04 -17.35
N ILE A 443 5.30 12.44 -17.17
CA ILE A 443 4.25 12.96 -16.29
C ILE A 443 4.65 12.80 -14.83
N ILE A 444 5.13 11.62 -14.45
CA ILE A 444 5.66 11.36 -13.11
C ILE A 444 6.87 12.25 -12.80
N GLN A 445 7.78 12.43 -13.76
CA GLN A 445 8.91 13.34 -13.63
C GLN A 445 8.45 14.77 -13.36
N ALA A 446 7.47 15.28 -14.12
CA ALA A 446 6.92 16.62 -13.90
C ALA A 446 6.24 16.78 -12.53
N ILE A 447 5.58 15.73 -12.02
CA ILE A 447 4.98 15.73 -10.68
C ILE A 447 6.08 15.72 -9.59
N SER A 448 7.08 14.85 -9.72
CA SER A 448 8.19 14.73 -8.78
C SER A 448 9.04 16.02 -8.75
N ASP A 449 9.35 16.61 -9.91
CA ASP A 449 10.09 17.87 -10.01
C ASP A 449 9.33 19.03 -9.37
N ARG A 450 7.99 19.05 -9.48
CA ARG A 450 7.14 20.08 -8.86
C ARG A 450 7.07 19.93 -7.35
N GLU A 451 6.95 18.71 -6.84
CA GLU A 451 6.74 18.44 -5.41
C GLU A 451 8.05 18.27 -4.64
N ALA A 452 9.19 18.15 -5.34
CA ALA A 452 10.53 17.97 -4.78
C ALA A 452 10.63 16.85 -3.71
N ARG A 453 9.77 15.83 -3.84
CA ARG A 453 9.69 14.68 -2.92
C ARG A 453 9.68 13.36 -3.67
N GLU A 454 9.99 12.29 -2.95
CA GLU A 454 9.83 10.91 -3.43
C GLU A 454 8.35 10.62 -3.71
N MET A 455 8.09 9.89 -4.79
CA MET A 455 6.75 9.41 -5.12
C MET A 455 6.56 8.01 -4.60
N THR A 456 5.55 7.85 -3.73
CA THR A 456 5.14 6.54 -3.24
C THR A 456 4.44 5.73 -4.33
N VAL A 457 4.30 4.43 -4.15
CA VAL A 457 3.51 3.57 -5.05
C VAL A 457 2.07 4.09 -5.16
N GLU A 458 1.50 4.55 -4.04
CA GLU A 458 0.16 5.15 -4.03
C GLU A 458 0.11 6.43 -4.85
N ASP A 459 1.10 7.32 -4.71
CA ASP A 459 1.20 8.54 -5.53
C ASP A 459 1.25 8.20 -7.03
N ILE A 460 2.03 7.20 -7.42
CA ILE A 460 2.19 6.78 -8.83
C ILE A 460 0.90 6.18 -9.36
N THR A 461 0.24 5.31 -8.59
CA THR A 461 -1.03 4.68 -9.01
C THR A 461 -2.15 5.71 -9.10
N ILE A 462 -2.24 6.65 -8.16
CA ILE A 462 -3.18 7.79 -8.22
C ILE A 462 -2.86 8.66 -9.44
N ALA A 463 -1.60 9.00 -9.68
CA ALA A 463 -1.19 9.79 -10.84
C ALA A 463 -1.54 9.08 -12.15
N PHE A 464 -1.34 7.76 -12.24
CA PHE A 464 -1.72 6.97 -13.41
C PHE A 464 -3.23 7.01 -13.65
N ARG A 465 -4.02 6.73 -12.60
CA ARG A 465 -5.49 6.73 -12.65
C ARG A 465 -6.04 8.09 -13.05
N LYS A 466 -5.50 9.17 -12.49
CA LYS A 466 -5.92 10.55 -12.79
C LYS A 466 -5.54 10.98 -14.21
N THR A 467 -4.34 10.62 -14.66
CA THR A 467 -3.83 11.00 -15.99
C THR A 467 -4.60 10.32 -17.11
N TYR A 468 -4.84 9.01 -16.95
CA TYR A 468 -5.48 8.19 -17.99
C TYR A 468 -6.97 7.92 -17.71
N HIS A 469 -7.58 8.65 -16.78
CA HIS A 469 -8.99 8.53 -16.41
C HIS A 469 -9.43 7.07 -16.15
N PHE A 470 -8.61 6.35 -15.38
CA PHE A 470 -8.68 4.90 -15.20
C PHE A 470 -9.04 4.54 -13.74
N GLY A 471 -9.91 3.56 -13.53
CA GLY A 471 -10.15 2.97 -12.19
C GLY A 471 -11.45 3.35 -11.47
N GLY A 472 -12.53 3.68 -12.19
CA GLY A 472 -13.88 3.89 -11.62
C GLY A 472 -14.37 5.33 -11.67
N SER A 473 -15.58 5.59 -11.17
CA SER A 473 -16.28 6.90 -11.26
C SER A 473 -15.50 8.07 -10.66
N MET A 474 -14.65 7.82 -9.66
CA MET A 474 -13.77 8.83 -9.06
C MET A 474 -12.74 9.41 -10.04
N TYR A 475 -12.34 8.63 -11.04
CA TYR A 475 -11.34 9.01 -12.04
C TYR A 475 -11.95 9.17 -13.44
N GLU A 476 -13.28 9.09 -13.59
CA GLU A 476 -13.95 9.32 -14.87
C GLU A 476 -13.62 10.74 -15.39
N GLY A 477 -13.26 10.83 -16.66
CA GLY A 477 -13.09 12.11 -17.35
C GLY A 477 -14.44 12.72 -17.75
N ARG A 478 -14.37 13.85 -18.46
CA ARG A 478 -15.56 14.58 -18.96
C ARG A 478 -16.41 13.75 -19.92
N LEU A 479 -15.79 12.81 -20.63
CA LEU A 479 -16.41 11.84 -21.51
C LEU A 479 -16.34 10.44 -20.89
N ALA A 480 -17.49 9.82 -20.62
CA ALA A 480 -17.54 8.45 -20.10
C ALA A 480 -18.52 7.58 -20.89
N LEU A 481 -18.07 6.40 -21.33
CA LEU A 481 -18.94 5.43 -22.01
C LEU A 481 -19.89 4.79 -21.01
N LYS A 482 -21.21 4.90 -21.24
CA LYS A 482 -22.22 4.24 -20.42
C LYS A 482 -22.75 2.98 -21.10
N THR A 483 -23.22 3.10 -22.34
CA THR A 483 -23.70 1.97 -23.13
C THR A 483 -23.28 2.13 -24.58
N PHE A 484 -23.10 1.02 -25.29
CA PHE A 484 -22.85 1.04 -26.72
C PHE A 484 -23.44 -0.18 -27.40
N ARG A 485 -23.71 -0.02 -28.69
CA ARG A 485 -24.07 -1.09 -29.61
C ARG A 485 -23.30 -0.88 -30.90
N ILE A 486 -22.78 -1.96 -31.45
CA ILE A 486 -22.12 -1.96 -32.76
C ILE A 486 -22.95 -2.81 -33.69
N THR A 487 -23.35 -2.26 -34.82
CA THR A 487 -24.09 -2.97 -35.87
C THR A 487 -23.32 -2.95 -37.16
N SER A 488 -23.18 -4.11 -37.80
CA SER A 488 -22.67 -4.18 -39.18
C SER A 488 -23.83 -3.94 -40.14
N GLU A 489 -23.69 -2.95 -41.03
CA GLU A 489 -24.60 -2.75 -42.16
C GLU A 489 -23.94 -3.28 -43.43
N ALA A 490 -24.64 -4.16 -44.15
CA ALA A 490 -24.24 -4.55 -45.50
C ALA A 490 -24.54 -3.38 -46.46
N SER A 491 -23.56 -2.99 -47.27
CA SER A 491 -23.73 -1.93 -48.27
C SER A 491 -24.85 -2.30 -49.26
N PRO A 492 -25.80 -1.40 -49.61
CA PRO A 492 -26.95 -1.76 -50.45
C PRO A 492 -26.67 -1.99 -51.95
N ASP A 493 -25.44 -1.75 -52.44
CA ASP A 493 -25.13 -1.84 -53.87
C ASP A 493 -24.03 -2.87 -54.18
N PRO A 494 -24.29 -3.88 -55.03
CA PRO A 494 -23.23 -4.70 -55.60
C PRO A 494 -22.60 -3.91 -56.76
N VAL A 495 -21.42 -3.32 -56.53
CA VAL A 495 -20.59 -2.78 -57.61
C VAL A 495 -19.36 -3.66 -57.78
N GLY A 496 -19.39 -4.51 -58.81
CA GLY A 496 -18.22 -5.07 -59.50
C GLY A 496 -17.37 -6.11 -58.74
N ASP A 497 -17.02 -7.18 -59.45
CA ASP A 497 -16.12 -8.24 -58.98
C ASP A 497 -14.73 -7.70 -58.56
N ASP A 498 -14.19 -8.28 -57.46
CA ASP A 498 -12.79 -8.23 -56.97
C ASP A 498 -12.29 -7.11 -56.01
N GLU A 499 -13.13 -6.55 -55.13
CA GLU A 499 -12.65 -5.94 -53.87
C GLU A 499 -13.47 -6.42 -52.66
N ALA A 500 -12.79 -6.78 -51.56
CA ALA A 500 -13.43 -7.26 -50.34
C ALA A 500 -14.42 -6.21 -49.81
N CYS A 501 -15.68 -6.61 -49.62
CA CYS A 501 -16.75 -5.75 -49.13
C CYS A 501 -16.32 -5.04 -47.84
N ASP A 502 -16.17 -3.72 -47.87
CA ASP A 502 -15.86 -2.91 -46.68
C ASP A 502 -17.11 -2.92 -45.78
N GLU A 503 -17.15 -3.84 -44.81
CA GLU A 503 -18.26 -3.94 -43.85
C GLU A 503 -18.32 -2.65 -43.01
N ARG A 504 -19.28 -1.79 -43.34
CA ARG A 504 -19.50 -0.55 -42.61
C ARG A 504 -20.13 -0.87 -41.26
N ARG A 505 -19.40 -0.59 -40.18
CA ARG A 505 -19.86 -0.74 -38.81
C ARG A 505 -20.35 0.60 -38.29
N ARG A 506 -21.57 0.61 -37.76
CA ARG A 506 -22.14 1.75 -37.06
C ARG A 506 -21.98 1.58 -35.57
N PHE A 507 -21.49 2.63 -34.91
CA PHE A 507 -21.47 2.77 -33.46
C PHE A 507 -22.69 3.59 -33.04
N ASP A 508 -23.48 3.02 -32.14
CA ASP A 508 -24.58 3.68 -31.42
C ASP A 508 -24.24 3.66 -29.93
N GLY A 509 -23.86 4.80 -29.36
CA GLY A 509 -23.40 4.87 -27.97
C GLY A 509 -24.02 5.98 -27.16
N THR A 510 -24.29 5.69 -25.88
CA THR A 510 -24.60 6.70 -24.87
C THR A 510 -23.32 7.05 -24.13
N VAL A 511 -22.87 8.29 -24.31
CA VAL A 511 -21.68 8.87 -23.68
C VAL A 511 -22.14 9.97 -22.73
N SER A 512 -21.69 9.92 -21.48
CA SER A 512 -21.81 11.06 -20.56
C SER A 512 -20.83 12.13 -20.99
N VAL A 513 -21.32 13.33 -21.27
CA VAL A 513 -20.53 14.51 -21.64
C VAL A 513 -20.80 15.59 -20.61
N ASP A 514 -19.80 15.91 -19.79
CA ASP A 514 -19.94 16.85 -18.67
C ASP A 514 -21.09 16.49 -17.71
N GLY A 515 -21.30 15.20 -17.48
CA GLY A 515 -22.37 14.67 -16.62
C GLY A 515 -23.74 14.51 -17.30
N VAL A 516 -23.89 14.99 -18.54
CA VAL A 516 -25.14 14.87 -19.30
C VAL A 516 -25.04 13.70 -20.27
N LEU A 517 -25.99 12.77 -20.21
CA LEU A 517 -26.05 11.64 -21.13
C LEU A 517 -26.39 12.13 -22.55
N ARG A 518 -25.53 11.80 -23.52
CA ARG A 518 -25.71 12.11 -24.94
C ARG A 518 -25.63 10.84 -25.76
N VAL A 519 -26.55 10.69 -26.71
CA VAL A 519 -26.49 9.62 -27.71
C VAL A 519 -25.72 10.15 -28.92
N ILE A 520 -24.64 9.46 -29.29
CA ILE A 520 -23.82 9.78 -30.46
C ILE A 520 -23.78 8.60 -31.42
N ARG A 521 -23.75 8.91 -32.71
CA ARG A 521 -23.67 7.92 -33.79
C ARG A 521 -22.49 8.23 -34.69
N GLY A 522 -21.82 7.18 -35.17
CA GLY A 522 -20.74 7.32 -36.13
C GLY A 522 -20.54 6.04 -36.93
N ASP A 523 -20.03 6.18 -38.15
CA ASP A 523 -19.80 5.06 -39.06
C ASP A 523 -18.30 4.87 -39.29
N GLY A 524 -17.84 3.62 -39.34
CA GLY A 524 -16.45 3.30 -39.60
C GLY A 524 -16.26 1.83 -39.99
N ASN A 525 -15.02 1.43 -40.24
CA ASN A 525 -14.65 0.04 -40.53
C ASN A 525 -14.41 -0.82 -39.27
N GLY A 526 -14.57 -0.23 -38.08
CA GLY A 526 -14.30 -0.88 -36.79
C GLY A 526 -14.92 -0.12 -35.61
N PRO A 527 -14.93 -0.73 -34.41
CA PRO A 527 -15.42 -0.07 -33.18
C PRO A 527 -14.72 1.26 -32.88
N ILE A 528 -13.40 1.31 -33.02
CA ILE A 528 -12.60 2.50 -32.71
C ILE A 528 -12.84 3.60 -33.75
N SER A 529 -12.84 3.27 -35.05
CA SER A 529 -13.02 4.26 -36.12
C SER A 529 -14.43 4.85 -36.15
N SER A 530 -15.44 4.02 -35.90
CA SER A 530 -16.84 4.49 -35.79
C SER A 530 -17.07 5.41 -34.58
N LEU A 531 -16.43 5.14 -33.43
CA LEU A 531 -16.45 6.07 -32.30
C LEU A 531 -15.72 7.39 -32.61
N LEU A 532 -14.55 7.35 -33.26
CA LEU A 532 -13.83 8.58 -33.63
C LEU A 532 -14.66 9.45 -34.59
N ASP A 533 -15.37 8.85 -35.55
CA ASP A 533 -16.29 9.58 -36.43
C ASP A 533 -17.48 10.17 -35.66
N ALA A 534 -18.03 9.44 -34.69
CA ALA A 534 -19.10 9.94 -33.82
C ALA A 534 -18.65 11.17 -33.00
N LEU A 535 -17.44 11.12 -32.44
CA LEU A 535 -16.86 12.23 -31.68
C LEU A 535 -16.56 13.44 -32.57
N ARG A 536 -16.10 13.21 -33.80
CA ARG A 536 -15.91 14.29 -34.79
C ARG A 536 -17.22 14.97 -35.15
N THR A 537 -18.25 14.19 -35.48
CA THR A 537 -19.53 14.69 -35.97
C THR A 537 -20.34 15.40 -34.89
N HIS A 538 -20.40 14.86 -33.68
CA HIS A 538 -21.27 15.36 -32.63
C HIS A 538 -20.59 16.32 -31.64
N LEU A 539 -19.27 16.25 -31.49
CA LEU A 539 -18.52 16.96 -30.45
C LEU A 539 -17.32 17.75 -30.99
N ASP A 540 -17.16 17.82 -32.32
CA ASP A 540 -16.05 18.54 -33.00
C ASP A 540 -14.66 18.09 -32.51
N ILE A 541 -14.50 16.77 -32.31
CA ILE A 541 -13.25 16.15 -31.86
C ILE A 541 -12.62 15.43 -33.05
N ASP A 542 -11.66 16.07 -33.72
CA ASP A 542 -10.96 15.48 -34.86
C ASP A 542 -9.61 14.86 -34.46
N LEU A 543 -9.63 13.55 -34.19
CA LEU A 543 -8.47 12.76 -33.77
C LEU A 543 -8.35 11.49 -34.62
N THR A 544 -7.11 11.05 -34.85
CA THR A 544 -6.77 9.84 -35.61
C THR A 544 -5.95 8.85 -34.78
N LEU A 545 -6.19 7.57 -35.00
CA LEU A 545 -5.46 6.47 -34.35
C LEU A 545 -4.04 6.36 -34.93
N ARG A 546 -3.02 6.41 -34.06
CA ARG A 546 -1.61 6.22 -34.42
C ARG A 546 -1.10 4.84 -34.05
N GLU A 547 -1.40 4.36 -32.85
CA GLU A 547 -0.91 3.08 -32.33
C GLU A 547 -1.99 2.41 -31.48
N TYR A 548 -2.07 1.08 -31.57
CA TYR A 548 -2.96 0.21 -30.80
C TYR A 548 -2.17 -1.00 -30.31
N SER A 549 -2.35 -1.36 -29.04
CA SER A 549 -1.84 -2.62 -28.49
C SER A 549 -2.77 -3.14 -27.41
N GLU A 550 -2.80 -4.45 -27.22
CA GLU A 550 -3.65 -5.11 -26.23
C GLU A 550 -2.93 -6.29 -25.56
N HIS A 551 -3.35 -6.62 -24.35
CA HIS A 551 -3.03 -7.90 -23.70
C HIS A 551 -4.09 -8.31 -22.68
N THR A 552 -3.98 -9.54 -22.20
CA THR A 552 -4.88 -10.12 -21.19
C THR A 552 -4.42 -9.79 -19.77
N VAL A 553 -5.36 -9.35 -18.93
CA VAL A 553 -5.16 -9.08 -17.50
C VAL A 553 -5.90 -10.14 -16.68
N GLY A 554 -5.15 -10.84 -15.82
CA GLY A 554 -5.64 -11.97 -15.01
C GLY A 554 -5.59 -13.33 -15.73
N GLU A 555 -5.90 -14.39 -14.99
CA GLU A 555 -5.91 -15.78 -15.48
C GLU A 555 -7.31 -16.42 -15.29
N GLY A 556 -7.70 -17.32 -16.21
CA GLY A 556 -8.94 -18.08 -16.13
C GLY A 556 -10.17 -17.44 -16.79
N GLU A 557 -11.37 -17.90 -16.43
CA GLU A 557 -12.65 -17.50 -17.06
C GLU A 557 -13.05 -16.02 -16.81
N ASN A 558 -12.38 -15.33 -15.88
CA ASN A 558 -12.61 -13.91 -15.54
C ASN A 558 -11.55 -12.97 -16.13
N ALA A 559 -10.78 -13.42 -17.12
CA ALA A 559 -9.75 -12.62 -17.78
C ALA A 559 -10.35 -11.37 -18.44
N LYS A 560 -9.69 -10.23 -18.28
CA LYS A 560 -10.07 -8.95 -18.89
C LYS A 560 -9.09 -8.58 -20.00
N ALA A 561 -9.52 -7.81 -20.97
CA ALA A 561 -8.64 -7.21 -21.96
C ALA A 561 -8.18 -5.83 -21.47
N ALA A 562 -6.89 -5.54 -21.58
CA ALA A 562 -6.34 -4.19 -21.45
C ALA A 562 -5.92 -3.67 -22.83
N SER A 563 -6.44 -2.52 -23.23
CA SER A 563 -6.14 -1.87 -24.51
C SER A 563 -5.43 -0.53 -24.28
N TYR A 564 -4.44 -0.25 -25.12
CA TYR A 564 -3.64 0.98 -25.12
C TYR A 564 -3.71 1.62 -26.49
N ILE A 565 -4.08 2.90 -26.53
CA ILE A 565 -4.29 3.65 -27.77
C ILE A 565 -3.50 4.96 -27.73
N GLU A 566 -2.82 5.29 -28.84
CA GLU A 566 -2.26 6.62 -29.08
C GLU A 566 -3.09 7.36 -30.14
N LEU A 567 -3.65 8.51 -29.77
CA LEU A 567 -4.38 9.40 -30.67
C LEU A 567 -3.58 10.65 -31.01
N VAL A 568 -3.73 11.16 -32.23
CA VAL A 568 -3.14 12.43 -32.68
C VAL A 568 -4.13 13.32 -33.41
N ALA A 569 -3.89 14.63 -33.36
CA ALA A 569 -4.70 15.60 -34.09
C ALA A 569 -4.62 15.37 -35.60
N THR A 570 -5.77 15.41 -36.27
CA THR A 570 -5.87 15.29 -37.72
C THR A 570 -5.27 16.53 -38.39
N THR A 571 -4.32 16.34 -39.31
CA THR A 571 -3.77 17.42 -40.15
C THR A 571 -4.06 17.13 -41.61
N ASN A 572 -4.25 18.16 -42.43
CA ASN A 572 -4.65 18.05 -43.85
C ASN A 572 -3.58 17.38 -44.76
N ASN A 573 -2.49 16.86 -44.21
CA ASN A 573 -1.38 16.28 -44.96
C ASN A 573 -0.84 15.02 -44.26
N VAL A 574 -1.02 13.84 -44.88
CA VAL A 574 -0.72 12.51 -44.30
C VAL A 574 0.74 12.35 -43.86
N LYS A 575 1.68 13.09 -44.47
CA LYS A 575 3.09 13.14 -44.06
C LYS A 575 3.33 13.95 -42.78
N GLU A 576 2.51 14.96 -42.50
CA GLU A 576 2.59 15.80 -41.31
C GLU A 576 1.85 15.21 -40.11
N THR A 577 0.87 14.32 -40.31
CA THR A 577 0.18 13.61 -39.22
C THR A 577 1.13 12.69 -38.44
N ARG A 578 2.18 12.18 -39.11
CA ARG A 578 3.29 11.45 -38.46
C ARG A 578 4.27 12.36 -37.71
N SER A 579 4.29 13.66 -38.01
CA SER A 579 5.13 14.68 -37.34
C SER A 579 4.35 15.63 -36.44
N ALA A 580 3.04 15.40 -36.23
CA ALA A 580 2.22 16.19 -35.33
C ALA A 580 2.81 16.13 -33.91
N SER A 581 3.06 17.31 -33.32
CA SER A 581 3.85 17.43 -32.08
C SER A 581 3.10 17.04 -30.81
N GLN A 582 1.80 16.77 -30.89
CA GLN A 582 0.97 16.39 -29.75
C GLN A 582 0.31 15.02 -30.02
N SER A 583 0.52 14.09 -29.10
CA SER A 583 -0.15 12.79 -29.04
C SER A 583 -0.66 12.52 -27.64
N TRP A 584 -1.76 11.77 -27.56
CA TRP A 584 -2.42 11.45 -26.30
C TRP A 584 -2.59 9.93 -26.19
N TRP A 585 -2.09 9.38 -25.09
CA TRP A 585 -2.25 7.97 -24.77
C TRP A 585 -3.51 7.77 -23.93
N GLY A 586 -4.21 6.68 -24.18
CA GLY A 586 -5.38 6.26 -23.41
C GLY A 586 -5.30 4.78 -23.06
N VAL A 587 -5.89 4.43 -21.92
CA VAL A 587 -5.96 3.06 -21.41
C VAL A 587 -7.40 2.67 -21.13
N GLY A 588 -7.75 1.44 -21.46
CA GLY A 588 -9.05 0.85 -21.18
C GLY A 588 -8.88 -0.59 -20.70
N VAL A 589 -9.70 -0.99 -19.74
CA VAL A 589 -9.79 -2.39 -19.30
C VAL A 589 -11.25 -2.78 -19.21
N ASP A 590 -11.63 -3.86 -19.88
CA ASP A 590 -12.99 -4.40 -19.84
C ASP A 590 -12.97 -5.91 -20.12
N SER A 591 -14.03 -6.61 -19.73
CA SER A 591 -14.25 -8.01 -20.11
C SER A 591 -14.51 -8.17 -21.61
N ASP A 592 -15.08 -7.13 -22.26
CA ASP A 592 -15.24 -7.09 -23.71
C ASP A 592 -14.08 -6.32 -24.37
N ILE A 593 -13.40 -6.97 -25.32
CA ILE A 593 -12.29 -6.39 -26.09
C ILE A 593 -12.72 -5.10 -26.80
N ALA A 594 -13.93 -5.06 -27.37
CA ALA A 594 -14.44 -3.86 -28.03
C ALA A 594 -14.66 -2.73 -27.02
N ALA A 595 -15.25 -3.03 -25.87
CA ALA A 595 -15.45 -2.08 -24.78
C ALA A 595 -14.11 -1.55 -24.23
N SER A 596 -13.12 -2.41 -24.05
CA SER A 596 -11.76 -2.03 -23.64
C SER A 596 -11.14 -1.03 -24.61
N GLY A 597 -11.22 -1.30 -25.92
CA GLY A 597 -10.76 -0.37 -26.95
C GLY A 597 -11.49 0.97 -26.95
N LEU A 598 -12.82 0.97 -26.84
CA LEU A 598 -13.64 2.19 -26.79
C LEU A 598 -13.34 3.04 -25.55
N ARG A 599 -13.15 2.41 -24.38
CA ARG A 599 -12.72 3.09 -23.14
C ARG A 599 -11.34 3.69 -23.29
N ALA A 600 -10.40 3.00 -23.93
CA ALA A 600 -9.07 3.52 -24.22
C ALA A 600 -9.11 4.75 -25.14
N VAL A 601 -10.00 4.77 -26.14
CA VAL A 601 -10.23 5.96 -26.98
C VAL A 601 -10.72 7.14 -26.14
N LEU A 602 -11.76 6.95 -25.32
CA LEU A 602 -12.29 8.03 -24.48
C LEU A 602 -11.28 8.51 -23.44
N SER A 603 -10.47 7.61 -22.88
CA SER A 603 -9.34 7.95 -22.00
C SER A 603 -8.38 8.93 -22.69
N ALA A 604 -7.94 8.62 -23.92
CA ALA A 604 -7.07 9.50 -24.70
C ALA A 604 -7.76 10.82 -25.07
N VAL A 605 -9.05 10.78 -25.46
CA VAL A 605 -9.82 11.98 -25.82
C VAL A 605 -9.99 12.91 -24.62
N ASN A 606 -10.25 12.39 -23.43
CA ASN A 606 -10.36 13.20 -22.21
C ASN A 606 -9.08 13.99 -21.94
N SER A 607 -7.91 13.38 -22.15
CA SER A 607 -6.63 14.08 -22.06
C SER A 607 -6.43 15.11 -23.18
N ALA A 608 -6.98 14.87 -24.38
CA ALA A 608 -6.88 15.77 -25.52
C ALA A 608 -7.78 17.01 -25.42
N ILE A 609 -8.99 16.88 -24.86
CA ILE A 609 -9.96 17.97 -24.81
C ILE A 609 -9.67 19.01 -23.71
N GLY A 610 -9.02 18.60 -22.61
CA GLY A 610 -8.79 19.48 -21.46
C GLY A 610 -10.05 20.23 -21.01
N ASP A 611 -9.94 21.54 -20.81
CA ASP A 611 -11.03 22.41 -20.37
C ASP A 611 -11.83 23.06 -21.51
N ARG A 612 -11.67 22.59 -22.76
CA ARG A 612 -12.36 23.22 -23.90
C ARG A 612 -13.88 23.10 -23.79
N THR A 613 -14.61 24.16 -24.13
CA THR A 613 -16.07 24.12 -24.24
C THR A 613 -16.49 23.25 -25.42
N LEU A 614 -17.31 22.24 -25.15
CA LEU A 614 -17.87 21.36 -26.18
C LEU A 614 -19.18 21.96 -26.72
N PRO A 615 -19.51 21.77 -28.01
CA PRO A 615 -20.73 22.32 -28.59
C PRO A 615 -22.01 21.81 -27.89
N GLU A 616 -22.99 22.70 -27.74
CA GLU A 616 -24.38 22.32 -27.46
C GLU A 616 -24.96 21.62 -28.69
N LEU A 617 -25.59 20.46 -28.49
CA LEU A 617 -26.16 19.69 -29.59
C LEU A 617 -27.26 20.54 -30.27
N LYS A 618 -27.05 20.94 -31.53
CA LYS A 618 -28.08 21.59 -32.35
C LYS A 618 -29.14 20.55 -32.75
N LEU A 619 -30.19 20.37 -31.96
CA LEU A 619 -31.38 19.62 -32.35
C LEU A 619 -32.42 20.57 -32.98
N SER A 620 -32.12 21.07 -34.19
CA SER A 620 -33.01 21.98 -34.93
C SER A 620 -33.79 21.26 -36.05
N VAL A 621 -34.43 20.13 -35.74
CA VAL A 621 -35.28 19.40 -36.69
C VAL A 621 -36.71 19.38 -36.16
N GLY A 622 -37.63 20.05 -36.86
CA GLY A 622 -39.06 19.99 -36.54
C GLY A 622 -39.65 18.62 -36.89
N PHE A 623 -40.58 18.13 -36.07
CA PHE A 623 -41.24 16.84 -36.24
C PHE A 623 -42.42 16.96 -37.21
N GLY A 624 -42.46 16.17 -38.27
CA GLY A 624 -43.48 16.27 -39.33
C GLY A 624 -43.74 14.94 -40.04
N SER A 625 -44.29 14.98 -41.27
CA SER A 625 -44.62 13.77 -42.05
C SER A 625 -43.43 12.89 -42.42
N ALA A 626 -42.20 13.41 -42.29
CA ALA A 626 -40.95 12.68 -42.50
C ALA A 626 -40.36 12.06 -41.23
N SER A 627 -40.87 12.42 -40.04
CA SER A 627 -40.39 11.88 -38.77
C SER A 627 -40.99 10.49 -38.51
N GLY A 628 -40.17 9.55 -38.08
CA GLY A 628 -40.61 8.23 -37.68
C GLY A 628 -41.14 8.21 -36.25
N GLN A 629 -41.79 7.09 -35.90
CA GLN A 629 -42.25 6.82 -34.53
C GLN A 629 -41.09 6.85 -33.52
N ALA A 630 -39.91 6.37 -33.91
CA ALA A 630 -38.72 6.36 -33.06
C ALA A 630 -38.20 7.77 -32.76
N ASP A 631 -38.20 8.67 -33.74
CA ASP A 631 -37.71 10.04 -33.56
C ASP A 631 -38.55 10.82 -32.55
N VAL A 632 -39.88 10.65 -32.61
CA VAL A 632 -40.82 11.23 -31.64
C VAL A 632 -40.63 10.60 -30.25
N ALA A 633 -40.32 9.30 -30.20
CA ALA A 633 -40.07 8.61 -28.93
C ALA A 633 -38.79 9.10 -28.26
N ASP A 634 -37.70 9.23 -29.03
CA ASP A 634 -36.41 9.73 -28.56
C ASP A 634 -36.53 11.17 -28.06
N ALA A 635 -37.34 12.01 -28.71
CA ALA A 635 -37.61 13.36 -28.25
C ALA A 635 -38.27 13.40 -26.87
N ILE A 636 -39.27 12.56 -26.61
CA ILE A 636 -39.94 12.48 -25.30
C ILE A 636 -39.04 11.86 -24.23
N VAL A 637 -38.18 10.90 -24.58
CA VAL A 637 -37.15 10.38 -23.67
C VAL A 637 -36.17 11.50 -23.30
N ASN A 638 -35.74 12.31 -24.26
CA ASN A 638 -34.79 13.38 -24.01
C ASN A 638 -35.39 14.57 -23.25
N SER A 639 -36.67 14.92 -23.48
CA SER A 639 -37.30 16.07 -22.83
C SER A 639 -37.92 15.75 -21.46
N LEU A 640 -38.54 14.57 -21.32
CA LEU A 640 -39.30 14.20 -20.13
C LEU A 640 -38.71 12.99 -19.38
N GLN A 641 -37.62 12.39 -19.88
CA GLN A 641 -37.03 11.16 -19.34
C GLN A 641 -38.00 9.96 -19.34
N LEU A 642 -38.99 9.99 -20.22
CA LEU A 642 -40.07 9.00 -20.30
C LEU A 642 -39.80 7.93 -21.37
N GLN A 643 -39.53 6.69 -20.96
CA GLN A 643 -39.45 5.56 -21.88
C GLN A 643 -40.84 5.03 -22.25
N MET A 644 -41.32 5.43 -23.43
CA MET A 644 -42.65 5.05 -23.91
C MET A 644 -42.70 3.59 -24.42
N PRO A 645 -43.72 2.79 -24.03
CA PRO A 645 -43.97 1.47 -24.62
C PRO A 645 -44.25 1.53 -26.13
N ARG A 646 -43.88 0.49 -26.89
CA ARG A 646 -44.02 0.48 -28.37
C ARG A 646 -45.42 0.82 -28.88
N ARG A 647 -46.47 0.32 -28.23
CA ARG A 647 -47.87 0.63 -28.61
C ARG A 647 -48.27 2.05 -28.24
N PHE A 648 -47.78 2.56 -27.13
CA PHE A 648 -48.00 3.93 -26.72
C PHE A 648 -47.26 4.93 -27.64
N GLN A 649 -46.04 4.60 -28.06
CA GLN A 649 -45.30 5.36 -29.06
C GLN A 649 -46.11 5.50 -30.37
N ALA A 650 -46.72 4.41 -30.85
CA ALA A 650 -47.58 4.46 -32.05
C ALA A 650 -48.82 5.34 -31.83
N SER A 651 -49.47 5.22 -30.67
CA SER A 651 -50.64 6.04 -30.31
C SER A 651 -50.30 7.54 -30.23
N PHE A 652 -49.18 7.90 -29.60
CA PHE A 652 -48.76 9.30 -29.52
C PHE A 652 -48.28 9.83 -30.88
N PHE A 653 -47.60 9.00 -31.66
CA PHE A 653 -47.21 9.35 -33.03
C PHE A 653 -48.43 9.74 -33.89
N GLU A 654 -49.56 9.05 -33.78
CA GLU A 654 -50.80 9.46 -34.45
C GLU A 654 -51.30 10.84 -34.00
N VAL A 655 -51.20 11.17 -32.69
CA VAL A 655 -51.55 12.49 -32.15
C VAL A 655 -50.63 13.59 -32.72
N VAL A 656 -49.34 13.30 -32.79
CA VAL A 656 -48.32 14.19 -33.36
C VAL A 656 -48.59 14.41 -34.86
N GLN A 657 -48.88 13.36 -35.61
CA GLN A 657 -49.23 13.47 -37.03
C GLN A 657 -50.51 14.28 -37.26
N ARG A 658 -51.54 14.08 -36.42
CA ARG A 658 -52.80 14.85 -36.52
C ARG A 658 -52.55 16.33 -36.25
N THR A 659 -51.82 16.64 -35.17
CA THR A 659 -51.51 18.02 -34.78
C THR A 659 -50.60 18.70 -35.79
N ALA A 660 -49.62 17.98 -36.36
CA ALA A 660 -48.74 18.51 -37.38
C ALA A 660 -49.50 18.88 -38.67
N ARG A 661 -50.55 18.12 -39.03
CA ARG A 661 -51.43 18.45 -40.17
C ARG A 661 -52.25 19.72 -39.90
N GLU A 662 -52.63 19.96 -38.65
CA GLU A 662 -53.40 21.14 -38.24
C GLU A 662 -52.52 22.41 -38.13
N SER A 663 -51.22 22.25 -37.82
CA SER A 663 -50.26 23.35 -37.57
C SER A 663 -49.31 23.66 -38.73
N GLY A 664 -49.63 23.28 -39.98
CA GLY A 664 -48.83 23.64 -41.16
C GLY A 664 -47.66 22.70 -41.50
N GLY A 665 -47.64 21.49 -40.97
CA GLY A 665 -46.79 20.38 -41.40
C GLY A 665 -45.60 20.04 -40.50
N GLN A 666 -45.32 20.85 -39.47
CA GLN A 666 -44.21 20.63 -38.52
C GLN A 666 -44.59 21.05 -37.09
N ILE A 667 -43.99 20.39 -36.11
CA ILE A 667 -44.09 20.69 -34.67
C ILE A 667 -42.67 20.88 -34.13
N SER A 668 -42.44 21.94 -33.36
CA SER A 668 -41.14 22.16 -32.71
C SER A 668 -40.91 21.17 -31.56
N TYR A 669 -39.68 21.06 -31.08
CA TYR A 669 -39.36 20.16 -29.96
C TYR A 669 -40.09 20.53 -28.66
N ASP A 670 -40.21 21.83 -28.36
CA ASP A 670 -40.92 22.32 -27.19
C ASP A 670 -42.44 22.11 -27.31
N ASP A 671 -42.99 22.37 -28.50
CA ASP A 671 -44.41 22.15 -28.78
C ASP A 671 -44.77 20.66 -28.72
N LEU A 672 -43.85 19.76 -29.09
CA LEU A 672 -44.02 18.32 -28.97
C LEU A 672 -44.15 17.89 -27.50
N THR A 673 -43.30 18.45 -26.64
CA THR A 673 -43.30 18.18 -25.20
C THR A 673 -44.59 18.71 -24.56
N GLN A 674 -45.02 19.93 -24.91
CA GLN A 674 -46.29 20.50 -24.44
C GLN A 674 -47.50 19.72 -24.96
N LEU A 675 -47.45 19.24 -26.21
CA LEU A 675 -48.50 18.40 -26.78
C LEU A 675 -48.64 17.09 -26.00
N PHE A 676 -47.53 16.46 -25.61
CA PHE A 676 -47.55 15.26 -24.77
C PHE A 676 -48.20 15.53 -23.41
N GLN A 677 -47.72 16.56 -22.71
CA GLN A 677 -48.20 16.94 -21.39
C GLN A 677 -49.70 17.25 -21.39
N LYS A 678 -50.17 18.00 -22.39
CA LYS A 678 -51.59 18.35 -22.55
C LYS A 678 -52.47 17.16 -22.94
N THR A 679 -51.99 16.29 -23.84
CA THR A 679 -52.79 15.16 -24.34
C THR A 679 -53.05 14.12 -23.26
N TYR A 680 -52.06 13.87 -22.40
CA TYR A 680 -52.14 12.82 -21.38
C TYR A 680 -52.23 13.36 -19.94
N GLY A 681 -52.35 14.68 -19.77
CA GLY A 681 -52.39 15.34 -18.47
C GLY A 681 -51.16 15.03 -17.60
N TYR A 682 -49.98 14.91 -18.22
CA TYR A 682 -48.73 14.61 -17.52
C TYR A 682 -48.16 15.89 -16.92
N GLU A 683 -48.14 15.99 -15.59
CA GLU A 683 -47.68 17.16 -14.82
C GLU A 683 -48.41 18.49 -15.13
N VAL A 684 -49.63 18.41 -15.67
CA VAL A 684 -50.52 19.56 -15.89
C VAL A 684 -51.74 19.45 -14.97
N VAL A 685 -52.12 20.57 -14.33
CA VAL A 685 -53.37 20.66 -13.56
C VAL A 685 -54.51 20.90 -14.55
N ASP A 686 -55.31 19.88 -14.84
CA ASP A 686 -56.49 19.98 -15.70
C ASP A 686 -57.74 19.45 -14.98
N TYR A 687 -58.90 19.96 -15.35
CA TYR A 687 -60.21 19.52 -14.84
C TYR A 687 -60.58 18.17 -15.46
N ALA A 688 -59.93 17.10 -14.99
CA ALA A 688 -60.20 15.74 -15.43
C ALA A 688 -61.60 15.27 -14.98
N ARG A 689 -62.26 14.46 -15.83
CA ARG A 689 -63.56 13.85 -15.54
C ARG A 689 -63.55 13.00 -14.26
N PHE A 690 -62.48 12.24 -14.09
CA PHE A 690 -62.17 11.51 -12.87
C PHE A 690 -60.83 11.99 -12.32
N GLU A 691 -60.76 12.26 -11.02
CA GLU A 691 -59.51 12.60 -10.35
C GLU A 691 -59.44 11.90 -8.99
N LEU A 692 -58.40 11.10 -8.77
CA LEU A 692 -58.20 10.39 -7.50
C LEU A 692 -57.62 11.36 -6.46
N GLN A 693 -58.39 11.64 -5.41
CA GLN A 693 -58.00 12.57 -4.34
C GLN A 693 -57.25 11.84 -3.22
N SER A 694 -57.81 10.71 -2.77
CA SER A 694 -57.21 9.87 -1.75
C SER A 694 -57.60 8.40 -1.95
N PHE A 695 -56.74 7.49 -1.51
CA PHE A 695 -57.06 6.07 -1.49
C PHE A 695 -56.36 5.37 -0.32
N ASN A 696 -56.96 4.29 0.14
CA ASN A 696 -56.39 3.29 1.01
C ASN A 696 -56.58 1.92 0.36
N LEU A 697 -55.55 1.09 0.40
CA LEU A 697 -55.54 -0.23 -0.21
C LEU A 697 -55.27 -1.29 0.87
N GLU A 698 -56.27 -2.10 1.19
CA GLU A 698 -56.19 -3.12 2.22
C GLU A 698 -56.14 -4.53 1.63
N LYS A 699 -55.45 -5.43 2.32
CA LYS A 699 -55.45 -6.86 1.97
C LYS A 699 -56.61 -7.53 2.68
N THR A 700 -57.57 -8.03 1.91
CA THR A 700 -58.70 -8.81 2.44
C THR A 700 -58.25 -10.20 2.90
N SER A 701 -58.99 -10.81 3.84
CA SER A 701 -58.68 -12.10 4.48
C SER A 701 -58.70 -13.32 3.52
N ALA A 702 -59.26 -13.16 2.31
CA ALA A 702 -59.11 -14.11 1.22
C ALA A 702 -57.75 -13.91 0.51
N ALA A 703 -56.94 -14.97 0.42
CA ALA A 703 -55.62 -14.94 -0.20
C ALA A 703 -55.65 -14.24 -1.58
N ASP A 704 -54.79 -13.24 -1.75
CA ASP A 704 -54.56 -12.45 -2.98
C ASP A 704 -55.63 -11.46 -3.47
N ARG A 705 -56.61 -11.07 -2.63
CA ARG A 705 -57.48 -9.92 -2.97
C ARG A 705 -57.06 -8.62 -2.30
N ARG A 706 -57.30 -7.51 -3.00
CA ARG A 706 -57.07 -6.12 -2.58
C ARG A 706 -58.38 -5.37 -2.61
N HIS A 707 -58.69 -4.66 -1.52
CA HIS A 707 -59.84 -3.78 -1.40
C HIS A 707 -59.35 -2.34 -1.40
N ILE A 708 -59.81 -1.55 -2.37
CA ILE A 708 -59.51 -0.11 -2.45
C ILE A 708 -60.71 0.66 -1.91
N THR A 709 -60.45 1.63 -1.04
CA THR A 709 -61.43 2.63 -0.58
C THR A 709 -60.81 4.02 -0.70
N GLY A 710 -61.61 5.06 -0.91
CA GLY A 710 -61.07 6.41 -1.05
C GLY A 710 -62.06 7.43 -1.54
N GLU A 711 -61.55 8.59 -1.92
CA GLU A 711 -62.33 9.69 -2.50
C GLU A 711 -61.84 10.00 -3.92
N MET A 712 -62.78 10.14 -4.84
CA MET A 712 -62.53 10.48 -6.23
C MET A 712 -63.46 11.61 -6.65
N LEU A 713 -62.92 12.62 -7.31
CA LEU A 713 -63.69 13.63 -8.00
C LEU A 713 -64.29 13.00 -9.26
N VAL A 714 -65.61 13.04 -9.40
CA VAL A 714 -66.35 12.60 -10.58
C VAL A 714 -67.15 13.78 -11.10
N ASN A 715 -66.82 14.28 -12.29
CA ASN A 715 -67.45 15.47 -12.88
C ASN A 715 -67.48 16.68 -11.91
N GLY A 716 -66.41 16.89 -11.14
CA GLY A 716 -66.31 17.98 -10.16
C GLY A 716 -67.00 17.74 -8.80
N GLN A 717 -67.58 16.57 -8.55
CA GLN A 717 -68.16 16.20 -7.25
C GLN A 717 -67.35 15.10 -6.57
N VAL A 718 -67.01 15.29 -5.29
CA VAL A 718 -66.29 14.28 -4.51
C VAL A 718 -67.23 13.12 -4.18
N LYS A 719 -66.87 11.91 -4.62
CA LYS A 719 -67.59 10.66 -4.34
C LYS A 719 -66.68 9.66 -3.64
N SER A 720 -67.21 8.97 -2.65
CA SER A 720 -66.53 7.82 -2.04
C SER A 720 -66.49 6.65 -3.02
N ILE A 721 -65.32 6.07 -3.22
CA ILE A 721 -65.12 4.91 -4.09
C ILE A 721 -64.76 3.67 -3.25
N SER A 722 -65.23 2.51 -3.70
CA SER A 722 -64.89 1.21 -3.12
C SER A 722 -64.87 0.15 -4.21
N GLY A 723 -63.85 -0.70 -4.23
CA GLY A 723 -63.73 -1.79 -5.20
C GLY A 723 -62.81 -2.91 -4.73
N GLU A 724 -63.15 -4.15 -5.08
CA GLU A 724 -62.32 -5.32 -4.74
C GLU A 724 -61.80 -6.01 -6.00
N GLY A 725 -60.50 -6.26 -6.05
CA GLY A 725 -59.83 -6.93 -7.15
C GLY A 725 -58.75 -7.89 -6.68
N ASN A 726 -58.10 -8.57 -7.63
CA ASN A 726 -56.90 -9.39 -7.39
C ASN A 726 -55.60 -8.57 -7.35
N GLY A 727 -55.69 -7.24 -7.38
CA GLY A 727 -54.57 -6.30 -7.34
C GLY A 727 -55.05 -4.86 -7.31
N PRO A 728 -54.14 -3.88 -7.17
CA PRO A 728 -54.51 -2.46 -7.08
C PRO A 728 -55.29 -1.96 -8.31
N LEU A 729 -54.85 -2.31 -9.52
CA LEU A 729 -55.47 -1.85 -10.76
C LEU A 729 -56.87 -2.46 -10.97
N SER A 730 -57.05 -3.74 -10.68
CA SER A 730 -58.36 -4.40 -10.81
C SER A 730 -59.35 -3.94 -9.74
N ALA A 731 -58.88 -3.67 -8.52
CA ALA A 731 -59.69 -3.05 -7.47
C ALA A 731 -60.16 -1.65 -7.89
N MET A 732 -59.28 -0.86 -8.51
CA MET A 732 -59.62 0.47 -9.03
C MET A 732 -60.58 0.40 -10.22
N LEU A 733 -60.43 -0.56 -11.12
CA LEU A 733 -61.41 -0.79 -12.19
C LEU A 733 -62.79 -1.14 -11.61
N ALA A 734 -62.86 -2.00 -10.60
CA ALA A 734 -64.12 -2.33 -9.93
C ALA A 734 -64.75 -1.08 -9.27
N ALA A 735 -63.93 -0.23 -8.66
CA ALA A 735 -64.36 1.05 -8.11
C ALA A 735 -64.90 1.99 -9.21
N LEU A 736 -64.24 2.09 -10.37
CA LEU A 736 -64.71 2.87 -11.51
C LEU A 736 -66.00 2.30 -12.13
N HIS A 737 -66.14 0.97 -12.23
CA HIS A 737 -67.36 0.33 -12.74
C HIS A 737 -68.60 0.64 -11.88
N SER A 738 -68.43 1.00 -10.61
CA SER A 738 -69.53 1.50 -9.78
C SER A 738 -70.09 2.84 -10.27
N GLN A 739 -69.26 3.65 -10.95
CA GLN A 739 -69.59 5.00 -11.41
C GLN A 739 -70.06 5.06 -12.87
N ILE A 740 -69.80 4.02 -13.67
CA ILE A 740 -70.08 4.00 -15.12
C ILE A 740 -70.89 2.78 -15.55
N LYS A 741 -71.66 2.91 -16.64
CA LYS A 741 -72.32 1.80 -17.35
C LYS A 741 -71.32 1.19 -18.33
N GLY A 742 -71.27 -0.14 -18.42
CA GLY A 742 -70.28 -0.84 -19.24
C GLY A 742 -69.06 -1.32 -18.46
N THR A 743 -68.10 -1.89 -19.18
CA THR A 743 -66.93 -2.58 -18.64
C THR A 743 -65.65 -1.92 -19.15
N LEU A 744 -64.80 -1.50 -18.21
CA LEU A 744 -63.40 -1.13 -18.47
C LEU A 744 -62.48 -2.33 -18.26
N SER A 745 -61.56 -2.57 -19.20
CA SER A 745 -60.50 -3.58 -19.09
C SER A 745 -59.14 -2.97 -19.43
N ILE A 746 -58.08 -3.43 -18.75
CA ILE A 746 -56.70 -3.03 -19.07
C ILE A 746 -56.21 -3.88 -20.22
N ARG A 747 -55.78 -3.23 -21.29
CA ARG A 747 -55.18 -3.88 -22.46
C ARG A 747 -53.66 -3.94 -22.36
N GLU A 748 -53.03 -2.91 -21.80
CA GLU A 748 -51.59 -2.85 -21.60
C GLU A 748 -51.25 -2.03 -20.35
N TYR A 749 -50.24 -2.48 -19.63
CA TYR A 749 -49.67 -1.83 -18.47
C TYR A 749 -48.15 -1.92 -18.54
N VAL A 750 -47.47 -0.77 -18.43
CA VAL A 750 -46.01 -0.70 -18.33
C VAL A 750 -45.64 0.32 -17.27
N GLU A 751 -44.66 0.00 -16.44
CA GLU A 751 -44.08 0.93 -15.47
C GLU A 751 -42.56 1.02 -15.64
N HIS A 752 -42.01 2.19 -15.32
CA HIS A 752 -40.57 2.36 -15.14
C HIS A 752 -40.28 3.49 -14.15
N SER A 753 -39.06 3.51 -13.64
CA SER A 753 -38.55 4.54 -12.74
C SER A 753 -37.89 5.69 -13.51
N ILE A 754 -38.03 6.92 -13.01
CA ILE A 754 -37.33 8.11 -13.50
C ILE A 754 -36.55 8.73 -12.35
N GLY A 755 -35.29 9.11 -12.61
CA GLY A 755 -34.36 9.69 -11.62
C GLY A 755 -33.36 8.68 -11.04
N GLU A 756 -32.40 9.19 -10.25
CA GLU A 756 -31.38 8.41 -9.54
C GLU A 756 -31.36 8.78 -8.05
N GLY A 757 -30.98 7.84 -7.17
CA GLY A 757 -30.86 8.09 -5.73
C GLY A 757 -32.18 8.05 -4.95
N ALA A 758 -32.32 8.88 -3.93
CA ALA A 758 -33.48 8.87 -3.02
C ALA A 758 -34.73 9.58 -3.57
N GLU A 759 -34.65 10.21 -4.75
CA GLU A 759 -35.75 10.98 -5.37
C GLU A 759 -36.38 10.28 -6.59
N VAL A 760 -36.24 8.96 -6.70
CA VAL A 760 -36.80 8.17 -7.81
C VAL A 760 -38.33 8.24 -7.82
N LYS A 761 -38.92 8.61 -8.96
CA LYS A 761 -40.37 8.59 -9.20
C LYS A 761 -40.74 7.40 -10.08
N ALA A 762 -41.89 6.78 -9.81
CA ALA A 762 -42.48 5.76 -10.67
C ALA A 762 -43.40 6.39 -11.71
N VAL A 763 -43.29 5.97 -12.97
CA VAL A 763 -44.20 6.35 -14.04
C VAL A 763 -44.88 5.13 -14.63
N SER A 764 -46.20 5.20 -14.77
CA SER A 764 -47.05 4.13 -15.29
C SER A 764 -47.83 4.56 -16.54
N PHE A 765 -47.87 3.67 -17.53
CA PHE A 765 -48.65 3.80 -18.76
C PHE A 765 -49.73 2.72 -18.77
N VAL A 766 -50.99 3.11 -18.93
CA VAL A 766 -52.14 2.18 -18.97
C VAL A 766 -52.96 2.45 -20.23
N GLU A 767 -53.21 1.40 -21.02
CA GLU A 767 -54.25 1.42 -22.06
C GLU A 767 -55.53 0.78 -21.51
N LEU A 768 -56.63 1.55 -21.46
CA LEU A 768 -57.95 1.02 -21.13
C LEU A 768 -58.79 0.81 -22.38
N VAL A 769 -59.60 -0.26 -22.36
CA VAL A 769 -60.63 -0.54 -23.36
C VAL A 769 -61.99 -0.49 -22.67
N TYR A 770 -62.90 0.30 -23.24
CA TYR A 770 -64.27 0.48 -22.75
C TYR A 770 -65.29 -0.17 -23.69
N GLU A 771 -66.17 -0.97 -23.10
CA GLU A 771 -67.24 -1.71 -23.78
C GLU A 771 -68.58 -1.44 -23.09
N VAL A 772 -69.61 -1.07 -23.85
CA VAL A 772 -70.96 -0.85 -23.33
C VAL A 772 -71.99 -1.47 -24.27
N ASP A 773 -72.97 -2.17 -23.70
CA ASP A 773 -74.02 -2.85 -24.45
C ASP A 773 -74.80 -1.83 -25.30
N GLY A 774 -74.77 -2.02 -26.63
CA GLY A 774 -75.44 -1.16 -27.61
C GLY A 774 -74.51 -0.25 -28.46
N ARG A 775 -73.21 -0.16 -28.17
CA ARG A 775 -72.22 0.48 -29.06
C ARG A 775 -71.44 -0.56 -29.87
N THR A 776 -71.42 -0.44 -31.20
CA THR A 776 -70.75 -1.39 -32.11
C THR A 776 -69.22 -1.29 -32.14
N LYS A 777 -68.63 -0.23 -31.56
CA LYS A 777 -67.17 0.03 -31.61
C LYS A 777 -66.60 0.19 -30.20
N LYS A 778 -65.60 -0.62 -29.86
CA LYS A 778 -64.82 -0.53 -28.61
C LYS A 778 -63.98 0.76 -28.64
N GLN A 779 -63.97 1.53 -27.56
CA GLN A 779 -63.09 2.69 -27.41
C GLN A 779 -61.86 2.29 -26.61
N SER A 780 -60.69 2.81 -26.97
CA SER A 780 -59.50 2.70 -26.12
C SER A 780 -58.86 4.07 -25.92
N ALA A 781 -58.24 4.24 -24.76
CA ALA A 781 -57.49 5.45 -24.42
C ALA A 781 -56.31 5.09 -23.52
N TRP A 782 -55.27 5.90 -23.62
CA TRP A 782 -54.08 5.79 -22.78
C TRP A 782 -54.12 6.83 -21.66
N GLY A 783 -53.54 6.46 -20.51
CA GLY A 783 -53.29 7.36 -19.40
C GLY A 783 -51.87 7.20 -18.87
N VAL A 784 -51.29 8.32 -18.43
CA VAL A 784 -49.92 8.38 -17.89
C VAL A 784 -49.96 8.96 -16.48
N GLY A 785 -49.50 8.17 -15.51
CA GLY A 785 -49.38 8.55 -14.10
C GLY A 785 -47.93 8.67 -13.68
N SER A 786 -47.62 9.61 -12.79
CA SER A 786 -46.33 9.72 -12.11
C SER A 786 -46.56 9.98 -10.62
N ASP A 787 -45.79 9.29 -9.77
CA ASP A 787 -45.79 9.48 -8.31
C ASP A 787 -44.52 8.86 -7.69
N SER A 788 -44.15 9.28 -6.48
CA SER A 788 -43.15 8.58 -5.67
C SER A 788 -43.62 7.19 -5.21
N ASP A 789 -44.93 6.98 -5.08
CA ASP A 789 -45.53 5.68 -4.78
C ASP A 789 -45.92 4.97 -6.09
N ILE A 790 -45.35 3.78 -6.31
CA ILE A 790 -45.60 2.95 -7.50
C ILE A 790 -47.10 2.70 -7.68
N THR A 791 -47.81 2.36 -6.60
CA THR A 791 -49.25 2.08 -6.64
C THR A 791 -50.04 3.34 -7.00
N ALA A 792 -49.71 4.48 -6.39
CA ALA A 792 -50.37 5.75 -6.70
C ALA A 792 -50.18 6.14 -8.18
N SER A 793 -48.98 5.93 -8.72
CA SER A 793 -48.66 6.16 -10.14
C SER A 793 -49.54 5.31 -11.06
N SER A 794 -49.65 4.01 -10.79
CA SER A 794 -50.49 3.09 -11.57
C SER A 794 -51.97 3.46 -11.50
N LEU A 795 -52.48 3.83 -10.32
CA LEU A 795 -53.87 4.23 -10.12
C LEU A 795 -54.21 5.54 -10.85
N LYS A 796 -53.33 6.54 -10.77
CA LYS A 796 -53.47 7.80 -11.51
C LYS A 796 -53.50 7.56 -13.03
N ALA A 797 -52.68 6.64 -13.54
CA ALA A 797 -52.68 6.28 -14.96
C ALA A 797 -54.03 5.68 -15.40
N VAL A 798 -54.62 4.77 -14.61
CA VAL A 798 -55.96 4.20 -14.87
C VAL A 798 -57.04 5.28 -14.90
N VAL A 799 -57.04 6.19 -13.92
CA VAL A 799 -58.04 7.26 -13.79
C VAL A 799 -57.98 8.24 -14.96
N LYS A 800 -56.76 8.61 -15.38
CA LYS A 800 -56.56 9.47 -16.55
C LYS A 800 -57.00 8.78 -17.85
N ALA A 801 -56.67 7.50 -18.02
CA ALA A 801 -57.14 6.73 -19.17
C ALA A 801 -58.67 6.66 -19.21
N ALA A 802 -59.33 6.48 -18.06
CA ALA A 802 -60.79 6.46 -17.96
C ALA A 802 -61.42 7.84 -18.25
N SER A 803 -60.75 8.93 -17.86
CA SER A 803 -61.20 10.30 -18.13
C SER A 803 -61.16 10.67 -19.62
N SER A 804 -60.23 10.08 -20.36
CA SER A 804 -60.10 10.25 -21.82
C SER A 804 -61.11 9.42 -22.62
N LEU A 805 -61.94 8.60 -21.96
CA LEU A 805 -62.97 7.78 -22.60
C LEU A 805 -64.35 8.45 -22.48
N ASP A 806 -65.16 8.33 -23.52
CA ASP A 806 -66.56 8.77 -23.52
C ASP A 806 -67.45 7.73 -22.80
N VAL A 807 -67.20 7.58 -21.50
CA VAL A 807 -67.94 6.65 -20.63
C VAL A 807 -69.33 7.19 -20.30
N VAL A 808 -70.28 6.29 -20.05
CA VAL A 808 -71.67 6.64 -19.72
C VAL A 808 -71.82 6.53 -18.21
N ASP A 809 -72.20 7.62 -17.52
CA ASP A 809 -72.31 7.60 -16.06
C ASP A 809 -73.48 6.73 -15.58
N LYS A 810 -73.30 6.05 -14.45
CA LYS A 810 -74.39 5.51 -13.64
C LYS A 810 -74.86 6.64 -12.73
N ASN A 811 -76.12 7.06 -12.89
CA ASN A 811 -76.75 8.05 -11.99
C ASN A 811 -76.71 7.57 -10.54
#